data_AF-A0A955EGD8-F1
#
_entry.id   AF-A0A955EGD8-F1
#
_cell.length_a   1.000
_cell.length_b   1.000
_cell.length_c   1.000
_cell.angle_alpha   90.00
_cell.angle_beta   90.00
_cell.angle_gamma   90.00
#
_symmetry.space_group_name_H-M   'P 1'
#
loop_
_entity.id
_entity.type
_entity.pdbx_description
1 polymer ?
#
loop_
_entity_poly.entity_id
_entity_poly.type
_entity_poly.pdbx_seq_one_letter_code
_entity_poly.pdbx_strand_id
1 'polypeptide(L)'
;MWQSLMLSAALFAAGPDLSTTHADAEGPGCDVCAAMRQRMLASFEDERPGAVVAARGLGDQTDVQHYHLDLEIVPTSGTVSGTNTMTVDVIENGVTQFEFELRSNFSIASVTVGGTPVGWVRNGIKQVIVTLDRTYNTGEQFDLAVTYSGAPVSVGFGSIEFTTHSGQPIVATLSEPWYSYTWWPVKEDNRDRASGSMWYTVPGTMKVAANGSLAGIDNLTGSRKRYRWETTYTQPPYLYCFSATNYDEFFDTWNYGSVSMPLHFMIYPESNTTGNRLSWLRTNDMLTVFSDLYGVYPFADEKYGIYQFPFGGGMEHQTMTGQGTFSESVTAHEAGHQWWGDMVTCAEWNDIWLNEGFATYSEALWEENKPGSSGLPALRNAMLARKPSAFSQSAYVYDATNANNLFQTNYQYRKGGWAMHMLRHVMGDAAFFDALLDYRNTHLYGAAITPDFQAACEVHYGGSLDWFFDTWVYDIGAAAYQYARRGITVNGQRYEEVFIRQAQSVSYPRFTMPIDLRFNSLQGTLNTSVWNDENAEHFLIPVATTPTSMDLDPDDWILTTSKTLTSFVEGPPKVIGTFPEPGAVVTSDSVPALTATFHKTVDINAADVELVGAGVGSVPFALSWDAPTQTATITPTSSLIADTYTLRIRDGVTDLAAGLALDGEMTDPADPGAFPSGEGLPGGDALVQFEVVPVCPGDANGDTVVDFDDLNLVLLNWNTSGPDGDLDGSGTVDFDDLNAVLGAWGVVCF
;
A
#
# COMPACT_ATOMS: atom_id res chain seq x y z
N MET A 1 -44.24 -13.40 -8.34
CA MET A 1 -44.38 -14.86 -8.10
C MET A 1 -43.10 -15.28 -7.39
N TRP A 2 -43.07 -15.23 -6.05
CA TRP A 2 -43.41 -16.35 -5.14
C TRP A 2 -42.53 -17.58 -5.42
N GLN A 3 -41.39 -17.71 -4.72
CA GLN A 3 -41.17 -18.51 -3.48
C GLN A 3 -41.06 -20.02 -3.72
N SER A 4 -39.94 -20.62 -3.27
CA SER A 4 -39.79 -21.87 -2.49
C SER A 4 -38.30 -22.24 -2.40
N LEU A 5 -37.58 -22.20 -1.27
CA LEU A 5 -37.65 -22.94 0.03
C LEU A 5 -36.37 -23.83 0.11
N MET A 6 -35.33 -23.50 0.90
CA MET A 6 -35.14 -23.80 2.33
C MET A 6 -35.36 -25.28 2.71
N LEU A 7 -34.33 -26.00 3.19
CA LEU A 7 -34.06 -26.30 4.62
C LEU A 7 -32.99 -27.42 4.75
N SER A 8 -31.96 -27.19 5.58
CA SER A 8 -31.62 -28.09 6.69
C SER A 8 -30.56 -27.44 7.59
N ALA A 9 -30.95 -27.18 8.83
CA ALA A 9 -30.12 -26.67 9.90
C ALA A 9 -29.93 -27.74 10.98
N ALA A 10 -28.87 -27.52 11.76
CA ALA A 10 -28.57 -28.02 13.10
C ALA A 10 -27.91 -29.41 13.22
N LEU A 11 -26.73 -29.45 13.85
CA LEU A 11 -26.46 -30.28 15.05
C LEU A 11 -25.16 -29.81 15.76
N PHE A 12 -25.30 -29.41 17.03
CA PHE A 12 -24.35 -29.36 18.18
C PHE A 12 -23.01 -28.59 18.05
N ALA A 13 -22.70 -27.53 18.81
CA ALA A 13 -22.63 -27.39 20.28
C ALA A 13 -21.66 -28.36 20.97
N ALA A 14 -20.36 -28.04 20.94
CA ALA A 14 -19.38 -28.35 21.98
C ALA A 14 -18.12 -27.51 21.74
N GLY A 15 -17.83 -26.55 22.62
CA GLY A 15 -16.53 -25.90 22.66
C GLY A 15 -15.49 -26.83 23.28
N PRO A 16 -14.21 -26.74 22.90
CA PRO A 16 -13.13 -27.22 23.73
C PRO A 16 -12.45 -26.05 24.44
N ASP A 17 -12.44 -26.17 25.76
CA ASP A 17 -11.43 -25.67 26.68
C ASP A 17 -10.02 -25.94 26.12
N LEU A 18 -9.25 -24.88 25.84
CA LEU A 18 -7.82 -24.97 25.50
C LEU A 18 -7.00 -24.40 26.64
N SER A 19 -6.92 -25.19 27.71
CA SER A 19 -5.97 -25.00 28.80
C SER A 19 -5.05 -26.20 28.95
N THR A 20 -4.22 -26.52 27.94
CA THR A 20 -3.01 -27.34 28.14
C THR A 20 -1.97 -27.12 27.02
N THR A 21 -0.92 -26.37 27.38
CA THR A 21 0.50 -26.58 27.06
C THR A 21 0.87 -27.50 25.88
N HIS A 22 1.26 -26.89 24.75
CA HIS A 22 2.37 -27.37 23.94
C HIS A 22 3.44 -26.28 23.89
N ALA A 23 4.53 -26.54 24.60
CA ALA A 23 5.82 -25.92 24.37
C ALA A 23 6.38 -26.42 23.02
N ASP A 24 7.22 -25.58 22.42
CA ASP A 24 8.07 -25.83 21.24
C ASP A 24 7.42 -25.59 19.87
N ALA A 25 7.26 -24.31 19.52
CA ALA A 25 7.32 -23.77 18.15
C ALA A 25 7.61 -22.26 18.21
N GLU A 26 8.86 -21.90 18.51
CA GLU A 26 9.34 -20.51 18.42
C GLU A 26 9.71 -20.19 16.96
N GLY A 27 8.89 -19.37 16.30
CA GLY A 27 9.21 -18.69 15.05
C GLY A 27 9.54 -17.21 15.31
N PRO A 28 10.42 -16.56 14.52
CA PRO A 28 10.99 -15.25 14.82
C PRO A 28 10.01 -14.06 14.72
N GLY A 29 8.74 -14.28 14.36
CA GLY A 29 7.74 -13.22 14.21
C GLY A 29 7.10 -12.71 15.51
N CYS A 30 7.27 -13.40 16.64
CA CYS A 30 6.62 -13.00 17.91
C CYS A 30 7.52 -12.14 18.82
N ASP A 31 8.84 -12.16 18.61
CA ASP A 31 9.80 -11.44 19.45
C ASP A 31 9.94 -9.95 19.09
N VAL A 32 9.52 -9.54 17.88
CA VAL A 32 9.55 -8.12 17.46
C VAL A 32 8.53 -7.29 18.24
N CYS A 33 7.33 -7.83 18.48
CA CYS A 33 6.31 -7.20 19.32
C CYS A 33 6.72 -7.12 20.81
N ALA A 34 7.45 -8.13 21.32
CA ALA A 34 7.91 -8.16 22.70
C ALA A 34 9.12 -7.22 22.94
N ALA A 35 10.02 -7.09 21.96
CA ALA A 35 11.20 -6.23 22.03
C ALA A 35 10.86 -4.72 21.95
N MET A 36 9.80 -4.35 21.22
CA MET A 36 9.29 -2.96 21.19
C MET A 36 8.77 -2.51 22.56
N ARG A 37 8.14 -3.42 23.33
CA ARG A 37 7.54 -3.12 24.63
C ARG A 37 8.55 -2.77 25.72
N GLN A 38 9.78 -3.27 25.65
CA GLN A 38 10.80 -3.06 26.69
C GLN A 38 11.64 -1.79 26.54
N ARG A 39 11.60 -1.09 25.39
CA ARG A 39 12.38 0.14 25.17
C ARG A 39 11.67 1.43 25.61
N MET A 40 10.42 1.35 26.08
CA MET A 40 9.54 2.49 26.40
C MET A 40 9.68 3.09 27.81
N LEU A 41 10.72 2.75 28.59
CA LEU A 41 10.82 3.18 30.00
C LEU A 41 12.12 3.96 30.29
N ALA A 42 12.19 5.24 29.91
CA ALA A 42 13.09 6.21 30.54
C ALA A 42 12.76 7.71 30.28
N SER A 43 12.37 8.39 31.36
CA SER A 43 12.57 9.81 31.70
C SER A 43 11.72 10.94 31.08
N PHE A 44 11.54 11.98 31.92
CA PHE A 44 10.50 13.01 31.95
C PHE A 44 11.01 14.41 31.53
N GLU A 45 10.13 15.17 30.86
CA GLU A 45 9.77 16.60 31.00
C GLU A 45 9.36 17.18 29.62
N ASP A 46 8.15 16.86 29.15
CA ASP A 46 7.44 17.56 28.06
C ASP A 46 5.92 17.48 28.29
N GLU A 47 5.14 18.40 27.68
CA GLU A 47 3.70 18.65 27.92
C GLU A 47 2.74 17.52 27.45
N ARG A 48 3.27 16.33 27.14
CA ARG A 48 2.60 15.03 27.40
C ARG A 48 3.63 13.90 27.65
N PRO A 49 3.82 13.42 28.88
CA PRO A 49 4.38 12.09 29.12
C PRO A 49 3.28 11.05 28.92
N GLY A 50 3.41 10.21 27.88
CA GLY A 50 2.65 8.97 27.74
C GLY A 50 1.96 8.76 26.39
N ALA A 51 2.74 8.44 25.35
CA ALA A 51 2.29 7.50 24.31
C ALA A 51 2.75 6.10 24.75
N VAL A 52 2.14 5.61 25.81
CA VAL A 52 2.12 4.19 26.14
C VAL A 52 0.73 3.74 25.77
N VAL A 53 0.58 2.53 25.22
CA VAL A 53 -0.70 1.80 25.17
C VAL A 53 -1.32 1.89 26.57
N ALA A 54 -2.11 2.92 26.82
CA ALA A 54 -2.61 3.21 28.14
C ALA A 54 -3.68 2.14 28.39
N ALA A 55 -3.60 1.49 29.54
CA ALA A 55 -4.75 0.80 30.08
C ALA A 55 -5.96 1.73 29.97
N ARG A 56 -7.11 1.22 29.50
CA ARG A 56 -8.34 1.98 29.23
C ARG A 56 -8.49 3.15 30.22
N GLY A 57 -8.30 4.37 29.72
CA GLY A 57 -8.37 5.57 30.55
C GLY A 57 -9.82 5.98 30.78
N LEU A 58 -10.05 7.02 31.60
CA LEU A 58 -11.38 7.66 31.71
C LEU A 58 -11.92 8.09 30.34
N GLY A 59 -11.02 8.40 29.39
CA GLY A 59 -11.36 8.76 28.02
C GLY A 59 -12.01 7.65 27.20
N ASP A 60 -11.71 6.37 27.43
CA ASP A 60 -12.28 5.28 26.62
C ASP A 60 -13.69 4.85 27.10
N GLN A 61 -14.18 5.43 28.19
CA GLN A 61 -15.47 5.09 28.80
C GLN A 61 -16.66 5.83 28.16
N THR A 62 -16.37 6.86 27.37
CA THR A 62 -17.34 7.77 26.78
C THR A 62 -16.96 8.12 25.35
N ASP A 63 -17.90 8.64 24.57
CA ASP A 63 -17.71 9.07 23.18
C ASP A 63 -18.47 10.37 22.93
N VAL A 64 -17.78 11.42 22.48
CA VAL A 64 -18.41 12.73 22.26
C VAL A 64 -19.07 12.76 20.89
N GLN A 65 -20.40 12.84 20.87
CA GLN A 65 -21.17 12.83 19.63
C GLN A 65 -21.23 14.21 18.96
N HIS A 66 -21.21 15.27 19.77
CA HIS A 66 -21.42 16.63 19.26
C HIS A 66 -20.76 17.69 20.15
N TYR A 67 -20.15 18.68 19.50
CA TYR A 67 -19.63 19.90 20.14
C TYR A 67 -20.46 21.13 19.73
N HIS A 68 -21.01 21.84 20.70
CA HIS A 68 -21.67 23.12 20.48
C HIS A 68 -20.82 24.25 21.06
N LEU A 69 -20.04 24.90 20.19
CA LEU A 69 -19.17 26.03 20.52
C LEU A 69 -19.93 27.35 20.31
N ASP A 70 -20.36 28.02 21.38
CA ASP A 70 -20.84 29.43 21.31
C ASP A 70 -19.79 30.33 21.93
N LEU A 71 -18.90 30.86 21.07
CA LEU A 71 -17.69 31.59 21.46
C LEU A 71 -17.72 33.03 20.94
N GLU A 72 -17.33 33.97 21.79
CA GLU A 72 -17.01 35.35 21.44
C GLU A 72 -15.49 35.52 21.37
N ILE A 73 -15.02 36.02 20.22
CA ILE A 73 -13.62 36.28 19.91
C ILE A 73 -13.42 37.78 19.83
N VAL A 74 -12.53 38.32 20.66
CA VAL A 74 -12.27 39.76 20.74
C VAL A 74 -10.81 40.05 20.38
N PRO A 75 -10.50 40.27 19.08
CA PRO A 75 -9.13 40.44 18.60
C PRO A 75 -8.35 41.56 19.29
N THR A 76 -9.00 42.67 19.62
CA THR A 76 -8.37 43.83 20.28
C THR A 76 -7.85 43.55 21.69
N SER A 77 -8.48 42.61 22.39
CA SER A 77 -8.08 42.20 23.74
C SER A 77 -7.36 40.85 23.77
N GLY A 78 -7.30 40.14 22.64
CA GLY A 78 -6.74 38.81 22.55
C GLY A 78 -7.49 37.78 23.41
N THR A 79 -8.82 37.87 23.50
CA THR A 79 -9.62 36.99 24.38
C THR A 79 -10.61 36.12 23.62
N VAL A 80 -10.87 34.95 24.19
CA VAL A 80 -11.92 34.01 23.83
C VAL A 80 -12.77 33.76 25.08
N SER A 81 -14.08 33.85 24.93
CA SER A 81 -15.03 33.54 26.01
C SER A 81 -16.30 32.94 25.46
N GLY A 82 -16.88 31.98 26.15
CA GLY A 82 -18.08 31.32 25.67
C GLY A 82 -18.40 30.05 26.41
N THR A 83 -19.22 29.22 25.78
CA THR A 83 -19.56 27.89 26.30
C THR A 83 -19.32 26.85 25.21
N ASN A 84 -18.66 25.74 25.57
CA ASN A 84 -18.75 24.51 24.81
C ASN A 84 -19.76 23.59 25.49
N THR A 85 -20.74 23.05 24.76
CA THR A 85 -21.59 21.96 25.23
C THR A 85 -21.24 20.68 24.48
N MET A 86 -20.80 19.67 25.22
CA MET A 86 -20.48 18.34 24.71
C MET A 86 -21.67 17.41 24.95
N THR A 87 -22.21 16.82 23.89
CA THR A 87 -23.15 15.70 24.01
C THR A 87 -22.36 14.40 24.02
N VAL A 88 -22.43 13.67 25.14
CA VAL A 88 -21.51 12.56 25.45
C VAL A 88 -22.30 11.27 25.66
N ASP A 89 -21.99 10.26 24.87
CA ASP A 89 -22.48 8.90 25.04
C ASP A 89 -21.59 8.12 26.00
N VAL A 90 -22.21 7.26 26.81
CA VAL A 90 -21.52 6.42 27.79
C VAL A 90 -21.38 5.01 27.24
N ILE A 91 -20.13 4.55 27.11
CA ILE A 91 -19.77 3.24 26.53
C ILE A 91 -19.59 2.18 27.63
N GLU A 92 -19.16 2.58 28.83
CA GLU A 92 -18.94 1.65 29.95
C GLU A 92 -19.93 1.87 31.12
N ASN A 93 -20.15 0.83 31.93
CA ASN A 93 -20.99 0.93 33.12
C ASN A 93 -20.26 1.60 34.28
N GLY A 94 -21.00 2.31 35.13
CA GLY A 94 -20.44 2.86 36.37
C GLY A 94 -19.63 4.13 36.20
N VAL A 95 -19.82 4.88 35.11
CA VAL A 95 -19.10 6.12 34.83
C VAL A 95 -19.58 7.21 35.79
N THR A 96 -18.65 7.71 36.60
CA THR A 96 -18.90 8.80 37.58
C THR A 96 -18.07 10.04 37.32
N GLN A 97 -17.18 9.99 36.33
CA GLN A 97 -16.27 11.06 35.97
C GLN A 97 -16.19 11.20 34.45
N PHE A 98 -15.92 12.42 34.00
CA PHE A 98 -15.61 12.72 32.61
C PHE A 98 -14.39 13.64 32.55
N GLU A 99 -13.52 13.42 31.58
CA GLU A 99 -12.28 14.18 31.40
C GLU A 99 -12.33 14.99 30.09
N PHE A 100 -11.92 16.25 30.17
CA PHE A 100 -11.62 17.07 28.99
C PHE A 100 -10.33 17.87 29.23
N GLU A 101 -9.73 18.37 28.16
CA GLU A 101 -8.59 19.27 28.19
C GLU A 101 -9.02 20.72 27.94
N LEU A 102 -8.56 21.64 28.78
CA LEU A 102 -8.63 23.09 28.56
C LEU A 102 -7.45 23.76 29.27
N ARG A 103 -6.64 24.49 28.50
CA ARG A 103 -5.41 25.11 29.02
C ARG A 103 -5.68 26.08 30.18
N SER A 104 -4.75 26.14 31.12
CA SER A 104 -4.91 26.79 32.42
C SER A 104 -5.04 28.31 32.41
N ASN A 105 -4.69 28.96 31.29
CA ASN A 105 -4.93 30.38 31.02
C ASN A 105 -6.42 30.72 30.88
N PHE A 106 -7.29 29.72 30.68
CA PHE A 106 -8.73 29.91 30.75
C PHE A 106 -9.24 29.70 32.17
N SER A 107 -10.06 30.65 32.61
CA SER A 107 -10.89 30.52 33.80
C SER A 107 -12.19 29.82 33.43
N ILE A 108 -12.52 28.73 34.13
CA ILE A 108 -13.79 28.03 34.01
C ILE A 108 -14.77 28.67 34.99
N ALA A 109 -15.82 29.31 34.47
CA ALA A 109 -16.85 29.97 35.26
C ALA A 109 -17.88 28.97 35.78
N SER A 110 -18.26 27.97 34.98
CA SER A 110 -19.18 26.91 35.37
C SER A 110 -18.97 25.65 34.55
N VAL A 111 -19.23 24.50 35.19
CA VAL A 111 -19.39 23.20 34.54
C VAL A 111 -20.74 22.64 34.98
N THR A 112 -21.58 22.24 34.03
CA THR A 112 -22.90 21.66 34.32
C THR A 112 -23.17 20.40 33.54
N VAL A 113 -23.83 19.41 34.15
CA VAL A 113 -24.35 18.21 33.49
C VAL A 113 -25.87 18.31 33.44
N GLY A 114 -26.46 18.36 32.23
CA GLY A 114 -27.90 18.55 32.05
C GLY A 114 -28.44 19.83 32.73
N GLY A 115 -27.62 20.88 32.80
CA GLY A 115 -27.90 22.13 33.50
C GLY A 115 -27.68 22.12 35.02
N THR A 116 -27.34 20.97 35.62
CA THR A 116 -27.01 20.87 37.05
C THR A 116 -25.52 21.17 37.28
N PRO A 117 -25.16 22.13 38.14
CA PRO A 117 -23.75 22.41 38.46
C PRO A 117 -23.05 21.20 39.10
N VAL A 118 -21.83 20.91 38.62
CA VAL A 118 -21.02 19.78 39.08
C VAL A 118 -19.63 20.23 39.53
N GLY A 119 -18.99 19.39 40.37
CA GLY A 119 -17.62 19.62 40.82
C GLY A 119 -16.60 19.22 39.76
N TRP A 120 -15.49 19.93 39.69
CA TRP A 120 -14.37 19.63 38.80
C TRP A 120 -13.03 19.98 39.45
N VAL A 121 -11.96 19.34 38.97
CA VAL A 121 -10.58 19.59 39.39
C VAL A 121 -9.71 19.69 38.13
N ARG A 122 -8.83 20.70 38.09
CA ARG A 122 -7.81 20.81 37.04
C ARG A 122 -6.50 20.20 37.54
N ASN A 123 -5.94 19.28 36.76
CA ASN A 123 -4.65 18.64 36.98
C ASN A 123 -3.64 19.17 35.96
N GLY A 124 -2.55 19.77 36.44
CA GLY A 124 -1.52 20.33 35.57
C GLY A 124 -2.04 21.49 34.70
N ILE A 125 -1.54 21.57 33.47
CA ILE A 125 -1.76 22.73 32.60
C ILE A 125 -3.05 22.68 31.79
N LYS A 126 -3.66 21.50 31.61
CA LYS A 126 -4.77 21.32 30.68
C LYS A 126 -5.84 20.31 31.10
N GLN A 127 -5.48 19.23 31.79
CA GLN A 127 -6.44 18.18 32.15
C GLN A 127 -7.47 18.69 33.17
N VAL A 128 -8.76 18.48 32.89
CA VAL A 128 -9.87 18.80 33.79
C VAL A 128 -10.75 17.56 33.97
N ILE A 129 -10.88 17.13 35.23
CA ILE A 129 -11.70 15.99 35.63
C ILE A 129 -12.99 16.51 36.27
N VAL A 130 -14.12 16.17 35.69
CA VAL A 130 -15.46 16.50 36.17
C VAL A 130 -16.02 15.31 36.95
N THR A 131 -16.58 15.56 38.13
CA THR A 131 -17.39 14.57 38.86
C THR A 131 -18.83 14.70 38.40
N LEU A 132 -19.37 13.66 37.74
CA LEU A 132 -20.72 13.68 37.20
C LEU A 132 -21.78 13.77 38.31
N ASP A 133 -22.97 14.25 37.97
CA ASP A 133 -24.09 14.48 38.90
C ASP A 133 -24.65 13.17 39.48
N ARG A 134 -24.43 12.05 38.78
CA ARG A 134 -24.76 10.69 39.17
C ARG A 134 -23.86 9.70 38.45
N THR A 135 -24.02 8.42 38.77
CA THR A 135 -23.47 7.33 37.96
C THR A 135 -24.26 7.17 36.67
N TYR A 136 -23.54 7.07 35.55
CA TYR A 136 -24.08 6.72 34.23
C TYR A 136 -23.62 5.32 33.83
N ASN A 137 -24.41 4.66 33.00
CA ASN A 137 -24.19 3.31 32.51
C ASN A 137 -24.19 3.27 30.98
N THR A 138 -23.71 2.17 30.41
CA THR A 138 -23.64 1.99 28.96
C THR A 138 -24.97 2.28 28.28
N GLY A 139 -24.94 3.09 27.23
CA GLY A 139 -26.12 3.50 26.45
C GLY A 139 -26.88 4.70 27.02
N GLU A 140 -26.46 5.25 28.16
CA GLU A 140 -26.93 6.56 28.61
C GLU A 140 -26.14 7.70 27.93
N GLN A 141 -26.73 8.89 27.89
CA GLN A 141 -26.13 10.11 27.34
C GLN A 141 -26.26 11.25 28.35
N PHE A 142 -25.30 12.19 28.33
CA PHE A 142 -25.41 13.45 29.06
C PHE A 142 -24.83 14.64 28.27
N ASP A 143 -25.33 15.84 28.56
CA ASP A 143 -24.78 17.09 28.05
C ASP A 143 -23.90 17.76 29.10
N LEU A 144 -22.62 17.94 28.78
CA LEU A 144 -21.65 18.66 29.61
C LEU A 144 -21.40 20.06 29.03
N ALA A 145 -21.89 21.10 29.71
CA ALA A 145 -21.62 22.48 29.34
C ALA A 145 -20.50 23.09 30.18
N VAL A 146 -19.48 23.64 29.51
CA VAL A 146 -18.32 24.28 30.11
C VAL A 146 -18.27 25.74 29.67
N THR A 147 -18.56 26.66 30.59
CA THR A 147 -18.47 28.10 30.36
C THR A 147 -17.11 28.62 30.82
N TYR A 148 -16.39 29.29 29.94
CA TYR A 148 -14.99 29.67 30.16
C TYR A 148 -14.64 31.00 29.50
N SER A 149 -13.58 31.64 29.99
CA SER A 149 -13.05 32.87 29.40
C SER A 149 -11.56 33.03 29.70
N GLY A 150 -10.81 33.58 28.76
CA GLY A 150 -9.38 33.82 28.92
C GLY A 150 -8.71 34.30 27.64
N ALA A 151 -7.43 34.59 27.74
CA ALA A 151 -6.59 34.84 26.57
C ALA A 151 -5.90 33.53 26.18
N PRO A 152 -6.13 32.98 24.97
CA PRO A 152 -5.45 31.77 24.52
C PRO A 152 -3.94 31.97 24.44
N VAL A 153 -3.20 30.87 24.37
CA VAL A 153 -1.75 30.87 24.20
C VAL A 153 -1.42 30.08 22.96
N SER A 154 -0.67 30.71 22.05
CA SER A 154 -0.11 30.04 20.89
C SER A 154 0.98 29.07 21.33
N VAL A 155 0.80 27.79 21.00
CA VAL A 155 1.75 26.69 21.19
C VAL A 155 1.82 25.87 19.89
N GLY A 156 2.80 24.98 19.79
CA GLY A 156 2.97 24.14 18.60
C GLY A 156 3.19 24.96 17.34
N PHE A 157 2.44 24.62 16.28
CA PHE A 157 2.51 25.28 14.97
C PHE A 157 1.65 26.54 14.83
N GLY A 158 1.20 27.11 15.96
CA GLY A 158 0.38 28.31 15.96
C GLY A 158 -0.87 28.14 16.80
N SER A 159 -1.49 26.95 16.85
CA SER A 159 -2.69 26.56 17.63
C SER A 159 -3.88 27.51 17.51
N ILE A 160 -3.74 28.71 18.06
CA ILE A 160 -4.55 29.89 17.79
C ILE A 160 -3.65 31.14 17.81
N GLU A 161 -3.71 31.92 16.74
CA GLU A 161 -2.90 33.13 16.59
C GLU A 161 -3.76 34.39 16.49
N PHE A 162 -3.40 35.41 17.26
CA PHE A 162 -3.96 36.76 17.16
C PHE A 162 -2.91 37.67 16.54
N THR A 163 -3.09 38.03 15.27
CA THR A 163 -2.08 38.75 14.48
C THR A 163 -2.72 39.74 13.50
N THR A 164 -1.98 40.18 12.49
CA THR A 164 -2.46 41.09 11.45
C THR A 164 -2.00 40.70 10.06
N HIS A 165 -2.81 41.01 9.04
CA HIS A 165 -2.41 41.01 7.63
C HIS A 165 -2.71 42.39 7.04
N SER A 166 -1.73 43.02 6.37
CA SER A 166 -1.86 44.39 5.84
C SER A 166 -2.43 45.41 6.87
N GLY A 167 -2.07 45.25 8.15
CA GLY A 167 -2.55 46.07 9.26
C GLY A 167 -3.99 45.81 9.73
N GLN A 168 -4.69 44.81 9.16
CA GLN A 168 -6.00 44.36 9.60
C GLN A 168 -5.88 43.18 10.58
N PRO A 169 -6.63 43.18 11.69
CA PRO A 169 -6.57 42.10 12.68
C PRO A 169 -7.13 40.79 12.13
N ILE A 170 -6.45 39.68 12.42
CA ILE A 170 -6.91 38.32 12.15
C ILE A 170 -6.73 37.44 13.38
N VAL A 171 -7.67 36.51 13.55
CA VAL A 171 -7.54 35.39 14.47
C VAL A 171 -7.74 34.10 13.68
N ALA A 172 -6.83 33.14 13.77
CA ALA A 172 -6.91 31.86 13.05
C ALA A 172 -6.43 30.70 13.92
N THR A 173 -7.00 29.51 13.73
CA THR A 173 -6.62 28.27 14.43
C THR A 173 -5.84 27.31 13.53
N LEU A 174 -5.01 26.46 14.16
CA LEU A 174 -4.28 25.32 13.57
C LEU A 174 -4.01 24.33 14.71
N SER A 175 -4.96 23.44 14.99
CA SER A 175 -4.94 22.61 16.21
C SER A 175 -4.08 21.35 16.10
N GLU A 176 -3.61 21.00 14.91
CA GLU A 176 -2.79 19.81 14.71
C GLU A 176 -1.44 19.90 15.46
N PRO A 177 -0.98 18.80 16.10
CA PRO A 177 -1.63 17.49 16.24
C PRO A 177 -2.63 17.40 17.42
N TRP A 178 -2.38 18.09 18.53
CA TRP A 178 -3.21 17.94 19.75
C TRP A 178 -3.30 19.24 20.54
N TYR A 179 -3.54 20.36 19.86
CA TYR A 179 -3.55 21.68 20.44
C TYR A 179 -4.94 22.32 20.49
N SER A 180 -6.02 21.54 20.32
CA SER A 180 -7.39 22.06 20.41
C SER A 180 -7.70 22.62 21.80
N TYR A 181 -7.13 22.03 22.86
CA TYR A 181 -7.27 22.50 24.25
C TYR A 181 -6.79 23.95 24.52
N THR A 182 -6.11 24.57 23.55
CA THR A 182 -5.55 25.93 23.63
C THR A 182 -6.57 27.03 23.36
N TRP A 183 -7.76 26.69 22.86
CA TRP A 183 -8.82 27.66 22.59
C TRP A 183 -10.22 27.18 22.99
N TRP A 184 -10.43 25.88 23.21
CA TRP A 184 -11.71 25.32 23.64
C TRP A 184 -11.60 24.06 24.52
N PRO A 185 -12.60 23.77 25.37
CA PRO A 185 -12.66 22.54 26.16
C PRO A 185 -12.91 21.33 25.25
N VAL A 186 -12.04 20.33 25.25
CA VAL A 186 -12.06 19.25 24.24
C VAL A 186 -11.70 17.89 24.83
N LYS A 187 -12.25 16.79 24.30
CA LYS A 187 -11.69 15.46 24.50
C LYS A 187 -10.73 15.18 23.34
N GLU A 188 -9.42 15.24 23.60
CA GLU A 188 -8.37 15.20 22.58
C GLU A 188 -7.96 13.75 22.25
N ASP A 189 -8.67 13.13 21.30
CA ASP A 189 -8.41 11.78 20.76
C ASP A 189 -8.85 11.72 19.29
N ASN A 190 -8.00 11.23 18.38
CA ASN A 190 -8.34 11.13 16.95
C ASN A 190 -9.44 10.11 16.66
N ARG A 191 -9.65 9.15 17.58
CA ARG A 191 -10.65 8.09 17.46
C ARG A 191 -12.03 8.55 17.94
N ASP A 192 -12.09 9.57 18.80
CA ASP A 192 -13.34 10.20 19.24
C ASP A 192 -13.70 11.33 18.26
N ARG A 193 -14.64 11.02 17.37
CA ARG A 193 -15.02 11.91 16.27
C ARG A 193 -16.42 12.43 16.52
N ALA A 194 -16.54 13.76 16.57
CA ALA A 194 -17.79 14.42 16.87
C ALA A 194 -18.25 15.28 15.69
N SER A 195 -19.56 15.48 15.57
CA SER A 195 -20.16 16.55 14.76
C SER A 195 -20.13 17.90 15.50
N GLY A 196 -20.51 19.01 14.85
CA GLY A 196 -20.35 20.32 15.50
C GLY A 196 -21.30 21.44 15.08
N SER A 197 -21.72 22.22 16.07
CA SER A 197 -22.29 23.56 15.93
C SER A 197 -21.25 24.60 16.34
N MET A 198 -20.72 25.36 15.39
CA MET A 198 -19.63 26.31 15.62
C MET A 198 -20.11 27.75 15.43
N TRP A 199 -20.43 28.39 16.55
CA TRP A 199 -21.02 29.72 16.61
C TRP A 199 -19.99 30.73 17.11
N TYR A 200 -19.53 31.59 16.19
CA TYR A 200 -18.47 32.55 16.46
C TYR A 200 -19.00 33.98 16.41
N THR A 201 -18.94 34.66 17.56
CA THR A 201 -19.25 36.08 17.70
C THR A 201 -17.98 36.92 17.54
N VAL A 202 -17.96 37.82 16.55
CA VAL A 202 -16.80 38.65 16.17
C VAL A 202 -17.21 40.10 15.94
N PRO A 203 -16.26 41.06 15.88
CA PRO A 203 -16.54 42.42 15.40
C PRO A 203 -17.22 42.42 14.02
N GLY A 204 -18.20 43.29 13.80
CA GLY A 204 -19.08 43.26 12.62
C GLY A 204 -18.41 43.58 11.29
N THR A 205 -17.15 44.04 11.33
CA THR A 205 -16.26 44.22 10.17
C THR A 205 -15.60 42.92 9.70
N MET A 206 -15.65 41.86 10.50
CA MET A 206 -15.04 40.56 10.19
C MET A 206 -16.06 39.56 9.61
N LYS A 207 -15.50 38.58 8.91
CA LYS A 207 -16.15 37.36 8.44
C LYS A 207 -15.42 36.16 9.00
N VAL A 208 -16.14 35.05 9.18
CA VAL A 208 -15.60 33.84 9.81
C VAL A 208 -15.62 32.69 8.82
N ALA A 209 -14.45 32.11 8.55
CA ALA A 209 -14.28 30.79 7.94
C ALA A 209 -14.36 29.72 9.03
N ALA A 210 -15.08 28.62 8.78
CA ALA A 210 -15.11 27.44 9.66
C ALA A 210 -15.60 26.19 8.90
N ASN A 211 -15.55 25.02 9.55
CA ASN A 211 -16.05 23.75 9.01
C ASN A 211 -17.56 23.79 8.72
N GLY A 212 -18.04 22.92 7.83
CA GLY A 212 -19.45 22.67 7.56
C GLY A 212 -20.19 23.74 6.78
N SER A 213 -21.51 23.76 6.87
CA SER A 213 -22.37 24.71 6.16
C SER A 213 -22.66 25.96 6.99
N LEU A 214 -22.69 27.14 6.36
CA LEU A 214 -23.11 28.37 7.03
C LEU A 214 -24.62 28.39 7.22
N ALA A 215 -25.10 28.10 8.44
CA ALA A 215 -26.51 28.09 8.78
C ALA A 215 -27.12 29.49 8.99
N GLY A 216 -26.29 30.51 9.26
CA GLY A 216 -26.75 31.90 9.29
C GLY A 216 -25.79 32.88 9.93
N ILE A 217 -26.14 34.17 9.81
CA ILE A 217 -25.41 35.28 10.41
C ILE A 217 -26.38 36.15 11.19
N ASP A 218 -26.17 36.28 12.49
CA ASP A 218 -26.97 37.12 13.37
C ASP A 218 -26.26 38.46 13.60
N ASN A 219 -26.97 39.57 13.39
CA ASN A 219 -26.47 40.91 13.72
C ASN A 219 -26.77 41.20 15.19
N LEU A 220 -25.72 41.39 15.99
CA LEU A 220 -25.83 41.64 17.43
C LEU A 220 -25.59 43.10 17.77
N THR A 221 -25.96 43.48 19.00
CA THR A 221 -25.70 44.82 19.53
C THR A 221 -24.20 45.11 19.63
N GLY A 222 -23.83 46.40 19.53
CA GLY A 222 -22.44 46.84 19.64
C GLY A 222 -21.60 46.60 18.38
N SER A 223 -22.23 46.56 17.20
CA SER A 223 -21.56 46.29 15.92
C SER A 223 -20.82 44.95 15.90
N ARG A 224 -21.47 43.89 16.42
CA ARG A 224 -20.96 42.51 16.42
C ARG A 224 -21.81 41.64 15.51
N LYS A 225 -21.22 40.55 15.01
CA LYS A 225 -21.92 39.51 14.23
C LYS A 225 -21.62 38.15 14.82
N ARG A 226 -22.61 37.26 14.80
CA ARG A 226 -22.45 35.84 15.10
C ARG A 226 -22.61 35.04 13.83
N TYR A 227 -21.59 34.28 13.44
CA TYR A 227 -21.65 33.32 12.34
C TYR A 227 -21.95 31.96 12.93
N ARG A 228 -22.98 31.28 12.43
CA ARG A 228 -23.40 29.95 12.87
C ARG A 228 -23.08 28.94 11.79
N TRP A 229 -22.00 28.20 11.98
CA TRP A 229 -21.58 27.10 11.12
C TRP A 229 -22.03 25.77 11.72
N GLU A 230 -22.42 24.82 10.87
CA GLU A 230 -22.95 23.52 11.29
C GLU A 230 -22.31 22.43 10.43
N THR A 231 -21.76 21.39 11.05
CA THR A 231 -21.35 20.16 10.37
C THR A 231 -22.04 18.96 10.99
N THR A 232 -22.56 18.09 10.12
CA THR A 232 -23.16 16.80 10.49
C THR A 232 -22.18 15.65 10.34
N TYR A 233 -21.10 15.85 9.58
CA TYR A 233 -20.01 14.89 9.49
C TYR A 233 -19.16 14.92 10.75
N THR A 234 -18.83 13.74 11.27
CA THR A 234 -17.98 13.60 12.45
C THR A 234 -16.52 13.79 12.08
N GLN A 235 -15.75 14.49 12.91
CA GLN A 235 -14.34 14.76 12.69
C GLN A 235 -13.53 14.70 14.01
N PRO A 236 -12.25 14.31 13.97
CA PRO A 236 -11.38 14.39 15.13
C PRO A 236 -11.17 15.85 15.56
N PRO A 237 -10.81 16.10 16.83
CA PRO A 237 -10.76 17.45 17.37
C PRO A 237 -9.74 18.38 16.71
N TYR A 238 -8.66 17.85 16.14
CA TYR A 238 -7.61 18.66 15.49
C TYR A 238 -8.10 19.36 14.19
N LEU A 239 -9.17 18.85 13.57
CA LEU A 239 -9.74 19.40 12.32
C LEU A 239 -10.76 20.52 12.53
N TYR A 240 -11.21 20.74 13.77
CA TYR A 240 -12.06 21.88 14.10
C TYR A 240 -11.29 23.19 13.95
N CYS A 241 -11.87 24.12 13.19
CA CYS A 241 -11.21 25.37 12.88
C CYS A 241 -12.13 26.59 12.94
N PHE A 242 -11.50 27.75 13.10
CA PHE A 242 -12.05 28.99 12.59
C PHE A 242 -10.94 29.98 12.19
N SER A 243 -11.31 30.91 11.31
CA SER A 243 -10.53 32.12 11.08
C SER A 243 -11.43 33.33 10.88
N ALA A 244 -11.09 34.45 11.52
CA ALA A 244 -11.87 35.68 11.53
C ALA A 244 -11.04 36.89 11.09
N THR A 245 -11.37 37.47 9.93
CA THR A 245 -10.82 38.75 9.47
C THR A 245 -11.73 39.40 8.41
N ASN A 246 -11.31 40.50 7.78
CA ASN A 246 -12.03 41.24 6.73
C ASN A 246 -11.95 40.58 5.34
N TYR A 247 -12.20 39.26 5.26
CA TYR A 247 -12.13 38.50 4.01
C TYR A 247 -12.98 39.09 2.88
N ASP A 248 -12.43 39.09 1.67
CA ASP A 248 -13.22 39.06 0.45
C ASP A 248 -13.65 37.61 0.16
N GLU A 249 -14.80 37.45 -0.49
CA GLU A 249 -15.37 36.13 -0.78
C GLU A 249 -15.65 35.96 -2.27
N PHE A 250 -15.50 34.73 -2.74
CA PHE A 250 -15.98 34.29 -4.05
C PHE A 250 -16.40 32.82 -3.98
N PHE A 251 -17.18 32.40 -4.96
CA PHE A 251 -17.87 31.10 -4.93
C PHE A 251 -17.76 30.43 -6.29
N ASP A 252 -17.88 29.10 -6.28
CA ASP A 252 -18.06 28.27 -7.46
C ASP A 252 -18.97 27.09 -7.09
N THR A 253 -19.24 26.19 -8.04
CA THR A 253 -20.00 24.97 -7.79
C THR A 253 -19.28 23.80 -8.42
N TRP A 254 -18.96 22.79 -7.60
CA TRP A 254 -18.46 21.52 -8.08
C TRP A 254 -19.64 20.62 -8.45
N ASN A 255 -19.57 19.99 -9.62
CA ASN A 255 -20.61 19.08 -10.10
C ASN A 255 -19.96 17.76 -10.52
N TYR A 256 -20.48 16.66 -9.98
CA TYR A 256 -19.96 15.31 -10.23
C TYR A 256 -21.13 14.34 -10.42
N GLY A 257 -21.38 13.94 -11.67
CA GLY A 257 -22.58 13.15 -12.00
C GLY A 257 -23.86 13.90 -11.60
N SER A 258 -24.61 13.36 -10.64
CA SER A 258 -25.82 13.99 -10.07
C SER A 258 -25.56 14.79 -8.79
N VAL A 259 -24.34 14.80 -8.27
CA VAL A 259 -23.94 15.53 -7.06
C VAL A 259 -23.57 16.96 -7.44
N SER A 260 -24.05 17.93 -6.66
CA SER A 260 -23.73 19.35 -6.82
C SER A 260 -23.44 19.93 -5.44
N MET A 261 -22.28 20.54 -5.26
CA MET A 261 -21.79 21.02 -3.98
C MET A 261 -21.21 22.44 -4.12
N PRO A 262 -21.50 23.37 -3.18
CA PRO A 262 -20.91 24.70 -3.20
C PRO A 262 -19.41 24.68 -2.91
N LEU A 263 -18.67 25.52 -3.63
CA LEU A 263 -17.29 25.89 -3.32
C LEU A 263 -17.24 27.30 -2.73
N HIS A 264 -16.60 27.48 -1.57
CA HIS A 264 -16.54 28.76 -0.85
C HIS A 264 -15.10 29.19 -0.58
N PHE A 265 -14.70 30.32 -1.14
CA PHE A 265 -13.35 30.84 -1.00
C PHE A 265 -13.33 32.15 -0.22
N MET A 266 -12.45 32.26 0.77
CA MET A 266 -12.28 33.43 1.63
C MET A 266 -10.83 33.94 1.57
N ILE A 267 -10.60 35.08 0.92
CA ILE A 267 -9.26 35.57 0.58
C ILE A 267 -9.00 36.94 1.22
N TYR A 268 -7.76 37.24 1.60
CA TYR A 268 -7.43 38.59 2.08
C TYR A 268 -7.61 39.61 0.95
N PRO A 269 -8.13 40.82 1.22
CA PRO A 269 -8.36 41.82 0.17
C PRO A 269 -7.11 42.17 -0.65
N GLU A 270 -5.94 42.26 -0.01
CA GLU A 270 -4.67 42.55 -0.68
C GLU A 270 -4.15 41.40 -1.56
N SER A 271 -4.61 40.17 -1.31
CA SER A 271 -4.27 38.99 -2.11
C SER A 271 -5.31 38.70 -3.19
N ASN A 272 -6.41 39.46 -3.23
CA ASN A 272 -7.57 39.20 -4.06
C ASN A 272 -7.39 39.60 -5.53
N THR A 273 -6.48 38.92 -6.22
CA THR A 273 -6.20 39.10 -7.64
C THR A 273 -6.86 38.03 -8.49
N THR A 274 -7.13 38.31 -9.76
CA THR A 274 -7.67 37.30 -10.70
C THR A 274 -6.79 36.05 -10.78
N GLY A 275 -5.45 36.21 -10.75
CA GLY A 275 -4.53 35.08 -10.80
C GLY A 275 -4.67 34.15 -9.59
N ASN A 276 -4.70 34.71 -8.39
CA ASN A 276 -4.85 33.94 -7.16
C ASN A 276 -6.21 33.22 -7.08
N ARG A 277 -7.29 33.89 -7.50
CA ARG A 277 -8.61 33.24 -7.61
C ARG A 277 -8.57 32.06 -8.58
N LEU A 278 -7.96 32.24 -9.76
CA LEU A 278 -7.85 31.17 -10.75
C LEU A 278 -7.01 29.99 -10.23
N SER A 279 -5.96 30.24 -9.46
CA SER A 279 -5.18 29.16 -8.83
C SER A 279 -6.04 28.29 -7.92
N TRP A 280 -6.82 28.89 -7.01
CA TRP A 280 -7.70 28.14 -6.11
C TRP A 280 -8.92 27.51 -6.80
N LEU A 281 -9.43 28.12 -7.88
CA LEU A 281 -10.52 27.54 -8.65
C LEU A 281 -10.15 26.21 -9.32
N ARG A 282 -8.85 25.92 -9.52
CA ARG A 282 -8.40 24.59 -9.96
C ARG A 282 -8.82 23.46 -9.02
N THR A 283 -9.15 23.76 -7.77
CA THR A 283 -9.66 22.75 -6.84
C THR A 283 -10.92 22.07 -7.36
N ASN A 284 -11.72 22.74 -8.20
CA ASN A 284 -12.87 22.13 -8.85
C ASN A 284 -12.47 20.91 -9.71
N ASP A 285 -11.40 21.04 -10.50
CA ASP A 285 -10.83 19.94 -11.28
C ASP A 285 -10.18 18.89 -10.37
N MET A 286 -9.48 19.30 -9.30
CA MET A 286 -8.84 18.38 -8.35
C MET A 286 -9.85 17.48 -7.63
N LEU A 287 -10.97 18.06 -7.16
CA LEU A 287 -12.04 17.30 -6.53
C LEU A 287 -12.66 16.27 -7.50
N THR A 288 -12.72 16.59 -8.79
CA THR A 288 -13.16 15.65 -9.83
C THR A 288 -12.17 14.51 -9.98
N VAL A 289 -10.88 14.81 -10.18
CA VAL A 289 -9.81 13.81 -10.32
C VAL A 289 -9.75 12.88 -9.10
N PHE A 290 -9.77 13.43 -7.89
CA PHE A 290 -9.71 12.61 -6.68
C PHE A 290 -11.01 11.83 -6.45
N SER A 291 -12.17 12.35 -6.88
CA SER A 291 -13.41 11.57 -6.84
C SER A 291 -13.39 10.38 -7.79
N ASP A 292 -12.74 10.50 -8.96
CA ASP A 292 -12.57 9.39 -9.90
C ASP A 292 -11.63 8.31 -9.37
N LEU A 293 -10.61 8.68 -8.58
CA LEU A 293 -9.60 7.76 -8.05
C LEU A 293 -9.98 7.15 -6.68
N TYR A 294 -10.59 7.93 -5.80
CA TYR A 294 -10.87 7.56 -4.41
C TYR A 294 -12.36 7.41 -4.10
N GLY A 295 -13.23 7.63 -5.08
CA GLY A 295 -14.69 7.71 -4.90
C GLY A 295 -15.15 9.12 -4.53
N VAL A 296 -16.46 9.38 -4.68
CA VAL A 296 -17.08 10.72 -4.51
C VAL A 296 -16.60 11.43 -3.25
N TYR A 297 -16.30 12.74 -3.39
CA TYR A 297 -15.95 13.64 -2.29
C TYR A 297 -16.82 13.40 -1.04
N PRO A 298 -16.21 13.12 0.13
CA PRO A 298 -16.91 12.52 1.24
C PRO A 298 -17.83 13.47 2.02
N PHE A 299 -17.72 14.78 1.80
CA PHE A 299 -18.49 15.80 2.51
C PHE A 299 -19.44 16.58 1.58
N ALA A 300 -19.90 15.93 0.50
CA ALA A 300 -20.62 16.58 -0.59
C ALA A 300 -21.98 17.18 -0.22
N ASP A 301 -22.59 16.77 0.91
CA ASP A 301 -23.84 17.36 1.41
C ASP A 301 -23.63 18.73 2.09
N GLU A 302 -22.38 19.14 2.30
CA GLU A 302 -22.00 20.42 2.90
C GLU A 302 -21.30 21.32 1.88
N LYS A 303 -19.96 21.40 1.93
CA LYS A 303 -19.14 22.25 1.06
C LYS A 303 -17.71 21.72 0.96
N TYR A 304 -16.96 22.31 0.04
CA TYR A 304 -15.50 22.43 0.17
C TYR A 304 -15.13 23.91 0.07
N GLY A 305 -14.13 24.33 0.81
CA GLY A 305 -13.70 25.72 0.81
C GLY A 305 -12.23 25.89 1.10
N ILE A 306 -11.71 27.05 0.71
CA ILE A 306 -10.34 27.47 1.03
C ILE A 306 -10.39 28.86 1.66
N TYR A 307 -9.73 29.03 2.80
CA TYR A 307 -9.48 30.36 3.36
C TYR A 307 -7.99 30.69 3.44
N GLN A 308 -7.67 31.96 3.23
CA GLN A 308 -6.32 32.45 3.46
C GLN A 308 -6.05 32.57 4.96
N PHE A 309 -4.94 32.05 5.45
CA PHE A 309 -4.58 32.15 6.88
C PHE A 309 -3.08 32.47 7.09
N PRO A 310 -2.64 32.81 8.32
CA PRO A 310 -1.27 33.29 8.57
C PRO A 310 -0.15 32.27 8.39
N PHE A 311 -0.45 30.98 8.40
CA PHE A 311 0.56 29.92 8.29
C PHE A 311 1.12 29.82 6.88
N GLY A 312 2.40 29.45 6.73
CA GLY A 312 3.11 29.45 5.45
C GLY A 312 2.80 28.29 4.51
N GLY A 313 2.13 27.23 4.99
CA GLY A 313 1.74 26.04 4.23
C GLY A 313 0.22 25.96 4.01
N GLY A 314 -0.33 24.76 4.17
CA GLY A 314 -1.76 24.52 4.31
C GLY A 314 -2.09 23.85 5.64
N MET A 315 -3.38 23.67 5.89
CA MET A 315 -3.93 22.89 6.99
C MET A 315 -5.28 22.36 6.51
N GLU A 316 -5.48 21.06 6.60
CA GLU A 316 -6.49 20.32 5.86
C GLU A 316 -7.90 20.40 6.43
N HIS A 317 -8.14 21.27 7.43
CA HIS A 317 -9.40 21.37 8.18
C HIS A 317 -10.64 21.01 7.35
N GLN A 318 -11.33 19.95 7.77
CA GLN A 318 -12.45 19.33 7.06
C GLN A 318 -13.43 20.34 6.47
N THR A 319 -13.70 20.24 5.16
CA THR A 319 -14.57 21.13 4.34
C THR A 319 -14.14 22.59 4.21
N MET A 320 -13.05 23.01 4.84
CA MET A 320 -12.62 24.41 4.90
C MET A 320 -11.12 24.52 5.11
N THR A 321 -10.33 24.18 4.09
CA THR A 321 -8.87 24.17 4.14
C THR A 321 -8.26 25.56 4.35
N GLY A 322 -7.30 25.68 5.25
CA GLY A 322 -6.49 26.90 5.42
C GLY A 322 -5.29 26.88 4.46
N GLN A 323 -5.01 27.98 3.76
CA GLN A 323 -3.81 28.10 2.90
C GLN A 323 -3.11 29.45 3.03
N GLY A 324 -1.80 29.45 3.23
CA GLY A 324 -0.95 30.64 3.17
C GLY A 324 -0.42 30.95 1.78
N THR A 325 -0.60 30.02 0.83
CA THR A 325 -0.05 30.09 -0.52
C THR A 325 -1.14 29.92 -1.58
N PHE A 326 -0.81 30.20 -2.84
CA PHE A 326 -1.64 29.91 -4.00
C PHE A 326 -1.00 28.81 -4.87
N SER A 327 -0.23 27.92 -4.23
CA SER A 327 0.45 26.81 -4.88
C SER A 327 -0.56 25.74 -5.27
N GLU A 328 -0.55 25.34 -6.54
CA GLU A 328 -1.37 24.25 -7.06
C GLU A 328 -1.04 22.93 -6.34
N SER A 329 0.25 22.70 -6.04
CA SER A 329 0.72 21.52 -5.29
C SER A 329 0.16 21.45 -3.88
N VAL A 330 0.18 22.57 -3.15
CA VAL A 330 -0.41 22.64 -1.81
C VAL A 330 -1.92 22.45 -1.91
N THR A 331 -2.58 23.08 -2.88
CA THR A 331 -4.02 22.92 -3.08
C THR A 331 -4.40 21.45 -3.33
N ALA A 332 -3.62 20.72 -4.14
CA ALA A 332 -3.82 19.30 -4.37
C ALA A 332 -3.56 18.45 -3.12
N HIS A 333 -2.52 18.77 -2.34
CA HIS A 333 -2.20 18.13 -1.07
C HIS A 333 -3.38 18.22 -0.08
N GLU A 334 -3.84 19.44 0.19
CA GLU A 334 -4.93 19.67 1.13
C GLU A 334 -6.28 19.12 0.64
N ALA A 335 -6.54 19.13 -0.67
CA ALA A 335 -7.74 18.52 -1.22
C ALA A 335 -7.68 16.98 -1.11
N GLY A 336 -6.49 16.36 -1.22
CA GLY A 336 -6.30 14.93 -0.99
C GLY A 336 -6.63 14.51 0.44
N HIS A 337 -6.30 15.36 1.43
CA HIS A 337 -6.60 15.10 2.83
C HIS A 337 -8.10 14.91 3.15
N GLN A 338 -8.98 15.46 2.33
CA GLN A 338 -10.43 15.29 2.51
C GLN A 338 -10.83 13.81 2.49
N TRP A 339 -10.08 12.97 1.75
CA TRP A 339 -10.21 11.51 1.83
C TRP A 339 -9.28 10.91 2.89
N TRP A 340 -8.03 11.38 2.96
CA TRP A 340 -6.95 10.77 3.72
C TRP A 340 -6.38 11.73 4.79
N GLY A 341 -6.90 11.65 6.00
CA GLY A 341 -6.67 12.59 7.10
C GLY A 341 -7.98 13.04 7.72
N ASP A 342 -8.94 13.42 6.87
CA ASP A 342 -10.26 13.87 7.32
C ASP A 342 -11.26 12.73 7.38
N MET A 343 -11.66 12.17 6.23
CA MET A 343 -12.63 11.08 6.15
C MET A 343 -12.11 9.82 6.84
N VAL A 344 -10.87 9.41 6.54
CA VAL A 344 -10.15 8.36 7.26
C VAL A 344 -8.92 9.00 7.88
N THR A 345 -8.91 9.15 9.21
CA THR A 345 -7.78 9.75 9.94
C THR A 345 -6.84 8.67 10.49
N CYS A 346 -5.58 9.00 10.79
CA CYS A 346 -4.73 8.11 11.57
C CYS A 346 -5.25 7.99 13.02
N ALA A 347 -5.44 6.76 13.50
CA ALA A 347 -5.92 6.50 14.86
C ALA A 347 -4.91 6.93 15.92
N GLU A 348 -3.61 6.79 15.62
CA GLU A 348 -2.50 7.25 16.45
C GLU A 348 -1.56 8.11 15.61
N TRP A 349 -0.94 9.11 16.23
CA TRP A 349 0.00 10.00 15.54
C TRP A 349 1.28 9.29 15.08
N ASN A 350 1.57 8.10 15.60
CA ASN A 350 2.61 7.22 15.09
C ASN A 350 2.39 6.87 13.61
N ASP A 351 1.12 6.76 13.19
CA ASP A 351 0.67 6.43 11.84
C ASP A 351 0.42 7.67 10.97
N ILE A 352 0.90 8.87 11.35
CA ILE A 352 0.63 10.13 10.62
C ILE A 352 1.05 10.10 9.13
N TRP A 353 1.95 9.20 8.75
CA TRP A 353 2.29 8.97 7.34
C TRP A 353 1.09 8.51 6.49
N LEU A 354 0.05 7.91 7.08
CA LEU A 354 -1.19 7.57 6.39
C LEU A 354 -1.94 8.82 5.93
N ASN A 355 -1.90 9.90 6.70
CA ASN A 355 -2.48 11.18 6.27
C ASN A 355 -1.52 11.83 5.26
N GLU A 356 -0.27 12.05 5.70
CA GLU A 356 0.68 12.91 4.99
C GLU A 356 1.28 12.29 3.74
N GLY A 357 1.51 10.98 3.76
CA GLY A 357 2.00 10.22 2.62
C GLY A 357 0.96 10.13 1.52
N PHE A 358 -0.32 9.93 1.86
CA PHE A 358 -1.43 9.92 0.91
C PHE A 358 -1.66 11.31 0.30
N ALA A 359 -1.65 12.37 1.09
CA ALA A 359 -1.76 13.74 0.59
C ALA A 359 -0.57 14.08 -0.34
N THR A 360 0.65 13.73 0.08
CA THR A 360 1.86 13.89 -0.75
C THR A 360 1.77 13.12 -2.07
N TYR A 361 1.23 11.90 -2.06
CA TYR A 361 1.03 11.12 -3.28
C TYR A 361 -0.10 11.68 -4.16
N SER A 362 -1.13 12.27 -3.55
CA SER A 362 -2.22 12.95 -4.25
C SER A 362 -1.72 14.14 -5.06
N GLU A 363 -0.65 14.81 -4.63
CA GLU A 363 0.02 15.83 -5.45
C GLU A 363 0.57 15.25 -6.76
N ALA A 364 1.16 14.05 -6.72
CA ALA A 364 1.68 13.38 -7.92
C ALA A 364 0.57 12.81 -8.80
N LEU A 365 -0.51 12.30 -8.20
CA LEU A 365 -1.70 11.85 -8.92
C LEU A 365 -2.45 13.00 -9.60
N TRP A 366 -2.45 14.19 -8.98
CA TRP A 366 -2.93 15.40 -9.65
C TRP A 366 -2.08 15.73 -10.87
N GLU A 367 -0.74 15.71 -10.75
CA GLU A 367 0.14 15.92 -11.90
C GLU A 367 -0.08 14.86 -12.99
N GLU A 368 -0.40 13.61 -12.66
CA GLU A 368 -0.75 12.55 -13.62
C GLU A 368 -2.06 12.83 -14.37
N ASN A 369 -3.09 13.32 -13.67
CA ASN A 369 -4.47 13.28 -14.17
C ASN A 369 -5.05 14.65 -14.53
N LYS A 370 -4.37 15.76 -14.19
CA LYS A 370 -4.89 17.10 -14.47
C LYS A 370 -5.09 17.36 -15.96
N PRO A 371 -6.02 18.23 -16.34
CA PRO A 371 -6.26 18.57 -17.75
C PRO A 371 -4.97 18.98 -18.48
N GLY A 372 -4.64 18.24 -19.54
CA GLY A 372 -3.42 18.45 -20.34
C GLY A 372 -2.16 17.79 -19.80
N SER A 373 -2.27 16.91 -18.80
CA SER A 373 -1.14 16.12 -18.30
C SER A 373 -0.54 15.19 -19.36
N SER A 374 0.74 14.87 -19.20
CA SER A 374 1.42 13.81 -19.94
C SER A 374 1.24 12.41 -19.32
N GLY A 375 0.48 12.26 -18.23
CA GLY A 375 0.24 10.98 -17.55
C GLY A 375 1.41 10.56 -16.68
N LEU A 376 1.80 9.28 -16.74
CA LEU A 376 2.90 8.71 -15.93
C LEU A 376 4.22 9.51 -15.97
N PRO A 377 4.68 10.10 -17.09
CA PRO A 377 5.83 11.00 -17.08
C PRO A 377 5.68 12.21 -16.14
N ALA A 378 4.50 12.82 -16.03
CA ALA A 378 4.25 13.92 -15.09
C ALA A 378 4.28 13.42 -13.64
N LEU A 379 3.64 12.27 -13.38
CA LEU A 379 3.68 11.60 -12.08
C LEU A 379 5.12 11.34 -11.61
N ARG A 380 5.94 10.74 -12.48
CA ARG A 380 7.34 10.42 -12.17
C ARG A 380 8.16 11.66 -11.85
N ASN A 381 8.01 12.72 -12.65
CA ASN A 381 8.66 14.00 -12.36
C ASN A 381 8.23 14.58 -11.01
N ALA A 382 6.93 14.47 -10.67
CA ALA A 382 6.41 14.90 -9.38
C ALA A 382 6.98 14.07 -8.21
N MET A 383 7.09 12.75 -8.36
CA MET A 383 7.67 11.86 -7.35
C MET A 383 9.17 12.09 -7.16
N LEU A 384 9.93 12.26 -8.25
CA LEU A 384 11.35 12.59 -8.22
C LEU A 384 11.61 13.94 -7.52
N ALA A 385 10.76 14.95 -7.76
CA ALA A 385 10.84 16.23 -7.05
C ALA A 385 10.57 16.09 -5.53
N ARG A 386 9.85 15.03 -5.12
CA ARG A 386 9.53 14.67 -3.72
C ARG A 386 10.41 13.56 -3.18
N LYS A 387 11.51 13.21 -3.84
CA LYS A 387 12.47 12.25 -3.30
C LYS A 387 13.01 12.71 -1.94
N PRO A 388 13.02 11.85 -0.90
CA PRO A 388 13.70 12.13 0.35
C PRO A 388 15.19 12.46 0.10
N SER A 389 15.70 13.49 0.79
CA SER A 389 17.10 13.87 0.76
C SER A 389 17.94 13.17 1.84
N ALA A 390 17.29 12.59 2.84
CA ALA A 390 17.88 11.77 3.89
C ALA A 390 17.06 10.49 4.14
N PHE A 391 17.67 9.50 4.78
CA PHE A 391 17.08 8.17 4.96
C PHE A 391 17.30 7.60 6.37
N SER A 392 17.52 8.46 7.37
CA SER A 392 17.86 8.04 8.73
C SER A 392 16.63 7.73 9.61
N GLN A 393 15.42 7.88 9.08
CA GLN A 393 14.17 7.60 9.79
C GLN A 393 13.16 6.89 8.85
N SER A 394 12.18 6.23 9.48
CA SER A 394 11.06 5.53 8.88
C SER A 394 9.92 6.48 8.50
N ALA A 395 8.94 6.01 7.71
CA ALA A 395 7.71 6.76 7.51
C ALA A 395 6.85 6.72 8.78
N TYR A 396 6.73 5.54 9.40
CA TYR A 396 6.12 5.38 10.73
C TYR A 396 6.93 6.12 11.80
N VAL A 397 6.25 6.83 12.72
CA VAL A 397 6.91 7.56 13.81
C VAL A 397 6.92 6.71 15.06
N TYR A 398 8.10 6.31 15.54
CA TYR A 398 8.20 5.55 16.80
C TYR A 398 8.06 6.41 18.06
N ASP A 399 8.50 7.67 18.02
CA ASP A 399 8.36 8.63 19.11
C ASP A 399 7.43 9.77 18.73
N ALA A 400 6.12 9.52 18.91
CA ALA A 400 5.04 10.46 18.68
C ALA A 400 4.76 11.36 19.90
N THR A 401 5.64 11.39 20.92
CA THR A 401 5.42 12.25 22.10
C THR A 401 5.76 13.71 21.85
N ASN A 402 6.55 13.99 20.81
CA ASN A 402 6.98 15.32 20.42
C ASN A 402 6.43 15.66 19.03
N ALA A 403 5.62 16.72 18.94
CA ALA A 403 5.01 17.16 17.67
C ALA A 403 6.05 17.46 16.57
N ASN A 404 7.28 17.86 16.92
CA ASN A 404 8.35 18.10 15.95
C ASN A 404 8.87 16.82 15.27
N ASN A 405 8.57 15.64 15.81
CA ASN A 405 8.92 14.36 15.20
C ASN A 405 7.88 13.89 14.19
N LEU A 406 6.64 14.40 14.27
CA LEU A 406 5.53 13.94 13.45
C LEU A 406 5.57 14.49 12.02
N PHE A 407 5.91 15.76 11.88
CA PHE A 407 5.73 16.46 10.60
C PHE A 407 7.06 16.71 9.89
N GLN A 408 7.92 15.69 9.82
CA GLN A 408 9.18 15.81 9.09
C GLN A 408 8.91 15.58 7.60
N THR A 409 8.91 16.67 6.82
CA THR A 409 8.68 16.64 5.36
C THR A 409 9.48 15.56 4.63
N ASN A 410 10.68 15.23 5.13
CA ASN A 410 11.52 14.22 4.49
C ASN A 410 11.01 12.78 4.66
N TYR A 411 10.26 12.47 5.72
CA TYR A 411 9.92 11.10 6.11
C TYR A 411 8.41 10.85 5.99
N GLN A 412 7.58 11.48 6.83
CA GLN A 412 6.13 11.19 6.87
C GLN A 412 5.42 11.61 5.58
N TYR A 413 5.91 12.66 4.93
CA TYR A 413 5.41 13.17 3.66
C TYR A 413 6.09 12.45 2.49
N ARG A 414 7.41 12.71 2.30
CA ARG A 414 8.14 12.25 1.11
C ARG A 414 8.35 10.74 1.10
N LYS A 415 8.84 10.14 2.18
CA LYS A 415 9.03 8.68 2.22
C LYS A 415 7.66 7.97 2.23
N GLY A 416 6.69 8.49 2.98
CA GLY A 416 5.29 8.01 2.94
C GLY A 416 4.67 8.03 1.54
N GLY A 417 4.79 9.15 0.81
CA GLY A 417 4.31 9.26 -0.57
C GLY A 417 5.07 8.36 -1.56
N TRP A 418 6.36 8.13 -1.35
CA TRP A 418 7.13 7.14 -2.11
C TRP A 418 6.69 5.70 -1.80
N ALA A 419 6.32 5.39 -0.56
CA ALA A 419 5.75 4.08 -0.23
C ALA A 419 4.45 3.84 -1.01
N MET A 420 3.55 4.83 -1.09
CA MET A 420 2.34 4.74 -1.92
C MET A 420 2.67 4.52 -3.40
N HIS A 421 3.65 5.26 -3.93
CA HIS A 421 4.08 5.15 -5.32
C HIS A 421 4.65 3.77 -5.67
N MET A 422 5.52 3.23 -4.82
CA MET A 422 6.09 1.89 -4.98
C MET A 422 5.02 0.81 -4.83
N LEU A 423 4.10 0.97 -3.87
CA LEU A 423 3.04 0.00 -3.63
C LEU A 423 2.09 -0.10 -4.84
N ARG A 424 1.74 1.02 -5.47
CA ARG A 424 0.99 1.03 -6.75
C ARG A 424 1.70 0.23 -7.83
N HIS A 425 3.03 0.33 -7.91
CA HIS A 425 3.80 -0.45 -8.89
C HIS A 425 3.78 -1.95 -8.60
N VAL A 426 3.94 -2.34 -7.33
CA VAL A 426 3.90 -3.75 -6.88
C VAL A 426 2.56 -4.40 -7.17
N MET A 427 1.47 -3.70 -6.83
CA MET A 427 0.12 -4.24 -6.96
C MET A 427 -0.43 -4.11 -8.38
N GLY A 428 0.08 -3.14 -9.15
CA GLY A 428 -0.54 -2.68 -10.38
C GLY A 428 -1.74 -1.75 -10.10
N ASP A 429 -2.07 -0.92 -11.09
CA ASP A 429 -3.06 0.16 -10.96
C ASP A 429 -4.42 -0.31 -10.46
N ALA A 430 -4.99 -1.37 -11.06
CA ALA A 430 -6.34 -1.83 -10.72
C ALA A 430 -6.43 -2.30 -9.26
N ALA A 431 -5.55 -3.22 -8.86
CA ALA A 431 -5.54 -3.74 -7.49
C ALA A 431 -5.24 -2.64 -6.46
N PHE A 432 -4.36 -1.69 -6.77
CA PHE A 432 -4.05 -0.58 -5.89
C PHE A 432 -5.25 0.34 -5.65
N PHE A 433 -5.90 0.84 -6.72
CA PHE A 433 -7.04 1.74 -6.55
C PHE A 433 -8.28 1.02 -6.01
N ASP A 434 -8.49 -0.26 -6.32
CA ASP A 434 -9.53 -1.08 -5.69
C ASP A 434 -9.28 -1.23 -4.17
N ALA A 435 -8.03 -1.45 -3.75
CA ALA A 435 -7.67 -1.48 -2.32
C ALA A 435 -7.90 -0.14 -1.63
N LEU A 436 -7.63 0.99 -2.28
CA LEU A 436 -7.96 2.31 -1.73
C LEU A 436 -9.48 2.48 -1.53
N LEU A 437 -10.30 2.00 -2.47
CA LEU A 437 -11.75 2.04 -2.33
C LEU A 437 -12.25 1.14 -1.19
N ASP A 438 -11.69 -0.05 -1.03
CA ASP A 438 -12.04 -0.96 0.07
C ASP A 438 -11.60 -0.39 1.43
N TYR A 439 -10.38 0.12 1.52
CA TYR A 439 -9.86 0.81 2.70
C TYR A 439 -10.75 2.01 3.10
N ARG A 440 -11.11 2.85 2.12
CA ARG A 440 -12.08 3.92 2.33
C ARG A 440 -13.40 3.40 2.89
N ASN A 441 -14.00 2.38 2.28
CA ASN A 441 -15.32 1.91 2.66
C ASN A 441 -15.33 1.25 4.05
N THR A 442 -14.23 0.63 4.43
CA THR A 442 -14.05 -0.03 5.73
C THR A 442 -13.87 0.98 6.86
N HIS A 443 -13.18 2.10 6.61
CA HIS A 443 -12.81 3.08 7.65
C HIS A 443 -13.49 4.45 7.50
N LEU A 444 -14.47 4.57 6.61
CA LEU A 444 -15.20 5.82 6.32
C LEU A 444 -15.67 6.52 7.60
N TYR A 445 -15.28 7.79 7.78
CA TYR A 445 -15.58 8.63 8.94
C TYR A 445 -15.04 8.07 10.27
N GLY A 446 -14.02 7.24 10.21
CA GLY A 446 -13.36 6.62 11.34
C GLY A 446 -11.88 6.96 11.41
N ALA A 447 -11.13 6.08 12.06
CA ALA A 447 -9.69 6.15 12.16
C ALA A 447 -9.07 4.78 11.85
N ALA A 448 -7.83 4.78 11.38
CA ALA A 448 -7.10 3.58 10.96
C ALA A 448 -5.64 3.62 11.40
N ILE A 449 -5.03 2.44 11.55
CA ILE A 449 -3.59 2.25 11.78
C ILE A 449 -2.95 1.63 10.54
N THR A 450 -1.61 1.66 10.45
CA THR A 450 -0.88 1.10 9.28
C THR A 450 -1.28 -0.34 8.93
N PRO A 451 -1.46 -1.28 9.90
CA PRO A 451 -1.94 -2.63 9.59
C PRO A 451 -3.30 -2.70 8.91
N ASP A 452 -4.20 -1.73 9.15
CA ASP A 452 -5.51 -1.71 8.49
C ASP A 452 -5.37 -1.44 6.98
N PHE A 453 -4.50 -0.49 6.62
CA PHE A 453 -4.20 -0.20 5.22
C PHE A 453 -3.46 -1.35 4.55
N GLN A 454 -2.48 -1.95 5.23
CA GLN A 454 -1.79 -3.15 4.74
C GLN A 454 -2.78 -4.28 4.45
N ALA A 455 -3.70 -4.58 5.38
CA ALA A 455 -4.68 -5.63 5.21
C ALA A 455 -5.58 -5.40 4.00
N ALA A 456 -6.03 -4.15 3.77
CA ALA A 456 -6.79 -3.81 2.57
C ALA A 456 -5.97 -4.05 1.29
N CYS A 457 -4.69 -3.71 1.27
CA CYS A 457 -3.82 -3.99 0.13
C CYS A 457 -3.61 -5.50 -0.10
N GLU A 458 -3.41 -6.29 0.95
CA GLU A 458 -3.17 -7.74 0.84
C GLU A 458 -4.36 -8.50 0.26
N VAL A 459 -5.60 -8.07 0.56
CA VAL A 459 -6.82 -8.62 -0.04
C VAL A 459 -6.78 -8.52 -1.57
N HIS A 460 -6.30 -7.40 -2.11
CA HIS A 460 -6.25 -7.15 -3.55
C HIS A 460 -4.95 -7.64 -4.21
N TYR A 461 -3.85 -7.73 -3.46
CA TYR A 461 -2.57 -8.27 -3.94
C TYR A 461 -2.58 -9.80 -4.04
N GLY A 462 -3.35 -10.49 -3.18
CA GLY A 462 -3.47 -11.95 -3.17
C GLY A 462 -2.35 -12.67 -2.39
N GLY A 463 -1.58 -11.94 -1.59
CA GLY A 463 -0.49 -12.46 -0.76
C GLY A 463 -0.09 -11.47 0.35
N SER A 464 0.84 -11.88 1.21
CA SER A 464 1.39 -10.99 2.25
C SER A 464 2.23 -9.88 1.62
N LEU A 465 2.10 -8.67 2.19
CA LEU A 465 2.89 -7.49 1.90
C LEU A 465 3.79 -7.10 3.08
N ASP A 466 3.98 -7.97 4.07
CA ASP A 466 4.84 -7.71 5.24
C ASP A 466 6.23 -7.22 4.81
N TRP A 467 6.85 -7.91 3.84
CA TRP A 467 8.16 -7.54 3.28
C TRP A 467 8.20 -6.10 2.76
N PHE A 468 7.07 -5.59 2.24
CA PHE A 468 6.97 -4.24 1.74
C PHE A 468 6.82 -3.24 2.89
N PHE A 469 5.86 -3.46 3.79
CA PHE A 469 5.56 -2.53 4.88
C PHE A 469 6.69 -2.48 5.91
N ASP A 470 7.26 -3.62 6.30
CA ASP A 470 8.41 -3.70 7.20
C ASP A 470 9.56 -2.83 6.69
N THR A 471 9.91 -2.99 5.41
CA THR A 471 11.07 -2.34 4.82
C THR A 471 10.83 -0.86 4.47
N TRP A 472 9.70 -0.56 3.83
CA TRP A 472 9.47 0.76 3.23
C TRP A 472 8.72 1.73 4.13
N VAL A 473 7.96 1.21 5.12
CA VAL A 473 7.19 2.02 6.07
C VAL A 473 7.84 2.03 7.44
N TYR A 474 8.13 0.85 8.01
CA TYR A 474 8.60 0.71 9.40
C TYR A 474 10.12 0.87 9.57
N ASP A 475 10.91 0.54 8.56
CA ASP A 475 12.36 0.64 8.60
C ASP A 475 12.92 1.95 8.02
N ILE A 476 14.20 2.19 8.30
CA ILE A 476 15.00 3.30 7.77
C ILE A 476 15.66 2.91 6.43
N GLY A 477 16.27 3.88 5.75
CA GLY A 477 17.05 3.60 4.55
C GLY A 477 16.26 3.68 3.24
N ALA A 478 16.99 3.39 2.16
CA ALA A 478 16.51 3.19 0.79
C ALA A 478 17.53 2.35 0.02
N ALA A 479 17.08 1.65 -1.02
CA ALA A 479 17.92 0.76 -1.83
C ALA A 479 19.04 1.53 -2.55
N ALA A 480 20.17 0.87 -2.80
CA ALA A 480 21.17 1.34 -3.75
C ALA A 480 21.57 0.16 -4.62
N TYR A 481 21.55 0.32 -5.94
CA TYR A 481 21.84 -0.80 -6.84
C TYR A 481 23.19 -0.63 -7.52
N GLN A 482 23.97 -1.72 -7.53
CA GLN A 482 25.03 -1.95 -8.50
C GLN A 482 24.56 -3.02 -9.46
N TYR A 483 24.73 -2.78 -10.75
CA TYR A 483 24.28 -3.74 -11.75
C TYR A 483 25.23 -3.84 -12.94
N ALA A 484 25.24 -5.00 -13.57
CA ALA A 484 26.01 -5.28 -14.76
C ALA A 484 25.27 -6.27 -15.65
N ARG A 485 25.65 -6.33 -16.93
CA ARG A 485 25.18 -7.36 -17.84
C ARG A 485 26.29 -7.92 -18.70
N ARG A 486 26.09 -9.14 -19.18
CA ARG A 486 26.92 -9.77 -20.20
C ARG A 486 26.05 -10.60 -21.13
N GLY A 487 26.23 -10.42 -22.43
CA GLY A 487 25.51 -11.22 -23.42
C GLY A 487 26.23 -12.50 -23.78
N ILE A 488 25.48 -13.58 -23.91
CA ILE A 488 25.96 -14.91 -24.33
C ILE A 488 25.03 -15.51 -25.39
N THR A 489 25.52 -16.50 -26.13
CA THR A 489 24.71 -17.27 -27.09
C THR A 489 24.97 -18.75 -26.87
N VAL A 490 23.90 -19.53 -26.68
CA VAL A 490 23.96 -20.98 -26.53
C VAL A 490 22.96 -21.59 -27.51
N ASN A 491 23.41 -22.55 -28.33
CA ASN A 491 22.60 -23.23 -29.34
C ASN A 491 21.78 -22.28 -30.25
N GLY A 492 22.34 -21.10 -30.57
CA GLY A 492 21.70 -20.10 -31.42
C GLY A 492 20.74 -19.15 -30.69
N GLN A 493 20.30 -19.48 -29.47
CA GLN A 493 19.53 -18.59 -28.61
C GLN A 493 20.45 -17.61 -27.88
N ARG A 494 20.07 -16.33 -27.83
CA ARG A 494 20.80 -15.31 -27.10
C ARG A 494 20.20 -15.09 -25.72
N TYR A 495 21.07 -14.88 -24.73
CA TYR A 495 20.71 -14.50 -23.38
C TYR A 495 21.54 -13.30 -22.91
N GLU A 496 21.00 -12.55 -21.96
CA GLU A 496 21.76 -11.58 -21.17
C GLU A 496 21.84 -12.12 -19.73
N GLU A 497 23.05 -12.41 -19.27
CA GLU A 497 23.33 -12.56 -17.85
C GLU A 497 23.26 -11.18 -17.21
N VAL A 498 22.49 -11.05 -16.15
CA VAL A 498 22.24 -9.81 -15.42
C VAL A 498 22.66 -10.01 -13.98
N PHE A 499 23.59 -9.20 -13.51
CA PHE A 499 23.99 -9.15 -12.11
C PHE A 499 23.37 -7.93 -11.46
N ILE A 500 22.68 -8.12 -10.33
CA ILE A 500 22.13 -7.05 -9.50
C ILE A 500 22.63 -7.25 -8.07
N ARG A 501 23.12 -6.17 -7.47
CA ARG A 501 23.54 -6.13 -6.08
C ARG A 501 22.95 -4.93 -5.35
N GLN A 502 22.38 -5.21 -4.19
CA GLN A 502 22.07 -4.20 -3.18
C GLN A 502 23.36 -3.72 -2.50
N ALA A 503 23.63 -2.43 -2.64
CA ALA A 503 24.88 -1.76 -2.29
C ALA A 503 24.68 -0.59 -1.30
N GLN A 504 23.49 -0.47 -0.70
CA GLN A 504 23.24 0.49 0.36
C GLN A 504 24.08 0.20 1.61
N SER A 505 24.02 1.10 2.59
CA SER A 505 24.66 0.89 3.90
C SER A 505 24.17 -0.40 4.54
N VAL A 506 25.09 -1.19 5.12
CA VAL A 506 24.77 -2.41 5.88
C VAL A 506 23.95 -2.14 7.16
N SER A 507 23.78 -0.86 7.53
CA SER A 507 22.88 -0.43 8.61
C SER A 507 21.41 -0.33 8.19
N TYR A 508 21.12 -0.44 6.89
CA TYR A 508 19.76 -0.45 6.36
C TYR A 508 19.34 -1.90 6.08
N PRO A 509 18.03 -2.19 6.08
CA PRO A 509 17.56 -3.51 5.72
C PRO A 509 17.90 -3.84 4.26
N ARG A 510 17.64 -5.09 3.91
CA ARG A 510 17.54 -5.52 2.52
C ARG A 510 16.18 -5.10 1.98
N PHE A 511 16.14 -4.62 0.75
CA PHE A 511 14.94 -4.08 0.13
C PHE A 511 14.39 -5.05 -0.91
N THR A 512 13.52 -5.98 -0.51
CA THR A 512 12.84 -6.87 -1.45
C THR A 512 11.95 -6.05 -2.39
N MET A 513 12.11 -6.23 -3.71
CA MET A 513 11.38 -5.46 -4.72
C MET A 513 11.39 -6.15 -6.09
N PRO A 514 10.28 -6.10 -6.87
CA PRO A 514 10.38 -6.25 -8.32
C PRO A 514 11.19 -5.09 -8.90
N ILE A 515 12.10 -5.41 -9.80
CA ILE A 515 12.89 -4.43 -10.53
C ILE A 515 12.61 -4.57 -12.01
N ASP A 516 12.05 -3.51 -12.59
CA ASP A 516 11.88 -3.40 -14.03
C ASP A 516 13.25 -3.30 -14.73
N LEU A 517 13.43 -4.09 -15.78
CA LEU A 517 14.59 -4.08 -16.66
C LEU A 517 14.14 -3.72 -18.08
N ARG A 518 14.83 -2.76 -18.69
CA ARG A 518 14.61 -2.35 -20.08
C ARG A 518 15.85 -2.59 -20.92
N PHE A 519 15.76 -3.56 -21.83
CA PHE A 519 16.79 -3.85 -22.83
C PHE A 519 16.46 -3.13 -24.13
N ASN A 520 17.31 -2.20 -24.54
CA ASN A 520 17.14 -1.49 -25.81
C ASN A 520 18.01 -2.11 -26.88
N SER A 521 17.47 -2.34 -28.07
CA SER A 521 18.19 -2.85 -29.24
C SER A 521 17.87 -2.01 -30.48
N LEU A 522 18.57 -2.27 -31.58
CA LEU A 522 18.26 -1.65 -32.88
C LEU A 522 16.90 -2.08 -33.45
N GLN A 523 16.32 -3.17 -32.94
CA GLN A 523 15.12 -3.81 -33.48
C GLN A 523 13.89 -3.60 -32.59
N GLY A 524 14.07 -2.95 -31.42
CA GLY A 524 13.03 -2.69 -30.45
C GLY A 524 13.52 -2.79 -29.01
N THR A 525 12.58 -2.70 -28.08
CA THR A 525 12.84 -2.75 -26.64
C THR A 525 12.15 -3.97 -26.03
N LEU A 526 12.85 -4.67 -25.15
CA LEU A 526 12.28 -5.68 -24.26
C LEU A 526 12.17 -5.09 -22.85
N ASN A 527 10.97 -5.05 -22.29
CA ASN A 527 10.76 -4.78 -20.88
C ASN A 527 10.43 -6.11 -20.19
N THR A 528 11.08 -6.37 -19.07
CA THR A 528 10.83 -7.52 -18.19
C THR A 528 11.06 -7.07 -16.75
N SER A 529 10.65 -7.86 -15.77
CA SER A 529 11.00 -7.63 -14.36
C SER A 529 11.75 -8.83 -13.80
N VAL A 530 12.49 -8.59 -12.73
CA VAL A 530 13.11 -9.61 -11.88
C VAL A 530 12.79 -9.30 -10.43
N TRP A 531 12.66 -10.32 -9.59
CA TRP A 531 12.52 -10.13 -8.16
C TRP A 531 13.92 -10.03 -7.56
N ASN A 532 14.25 -8.94 -6.88
CA ASN A 532 15.48 -8.82 -6.12
C ASN A 532 15.13 -8.85 -4.64
N ASP A 533 15.33 -9.99 -4.00
CA ASP A 533 15.10 -10.21 -2.59
C ASP A 533 16.36 -10.63 -1.82
N GLU A 534 17.50 -10.69 -2.52
CA GLU A 534 18.80 -10.99 -1.96
C GLU A 534 19.83 -9.88 -2.22
N ASN A 535 20.95 -9.95 -1.49
CA ASN A 535 21.97 -8.89 -1.57
C ASN A 535 22.66 -8.85 -2.93
N ALA A 536 22.83 -10.00 -3.58
CA ALA A 536 23.53 -10.14 -4.85
C ALA A 536 22.98 -11.34 -5.62
N GLU A 537 22.36 -11.09 -6.77
CA GLU A 537 21.64 -12.09 -7.56
C GLU A 537 22.02 -12.03 -9.03
N HIS A 538 21.84 -13.16 -9.72
CA HIS A 538 22.21 -13.36 -11.11
C HIS A 538 21.03 -13.90 -11.91
N PHE A 539 20.48 -13.08 -12.78
CA PHE A 539 19.36 -13.45 -13.65
C PHE A 539 19.88 -13.79 -15.05
N LEU A 540 19.17 -14.68 -15.74
CA LEU A 540 19.44 -14.99 -17.14
C LEU A 540 18.21 -14.66 -17.96
N ILE A 541 18.32 -13.67 -18.85
CA ILE A 541 17.17 -13.16 -19.59
C ILE A 541 17.29 -13.58 -21.07
N PRO A 542 16.38 -14.41 -21.62
CA PRO A 542 16.37 -14.70 -23.04
C PRO A 542 16.04 -13.44 -23.84
N VAL A 543 16.83 -13.16 -24.88
CA VAL A 543 16.63 -12.00 -25.76
C VAL A 543 16.66 -12.43 -27.21
N ALA A 544 15.77 -11.87 -28.04
CA ALA A 544 15.74 -12.19 -29.47
C ALA A 544 16.96 -11.63 -30.22
N THR A 545 17.49 -10.49 -29.77
CA THR A 545 18.56 -9.75 -30.47
C THR A 545 19.51 -9.13 -29.47
N THR A 546 20.70 -8.74 -29.93
CA THR A 546 21.72 -8.09 -29.08
C THR A 546 21.27 -6.72 -28.59
N PRO A 547 21.06 -6.52 -27.28
CA PRO A 547 20.75 -5.21 -26.72
C PRO A 547 21.99 -4.31 -26.73
N THR A 548 21.79 -3.04 -27.07
CA THR A 548 22.80 -1.98 -26.99
C THR A 548 22.91 -1.41 -25.57
N SER A 549 21.83 -1.40 -24.80
CA SER A 549 21.83 -0.99 -23.39
C SER A 549 20.85 -1.81 -22.56
N MET A 550 21.02 -1.73 -21.24
CA MET A 550 20.05 -2.19 -20.26
C MET A 550 19.92 -1.10 -19.20
N ASP A 551 18.70 -0.71 -18.93
CA ASP A 551 18.36 0.26 -17.90
C ASP A 551 17.66 -0.48 -16.75
N LEU A 552 18.11 -0.22 -15.52
CA LEU A 552 17.54 -0.79 -14.29
C LEU A 552 16.55 0.21 -13.67
N ASP A 553 15.33 -0.24 -13.42
CA ASP A 553 14.18 0.57 -13.02
C ASP A 553 14.13 1.88 -13.85
N PRO A 554 13.94 1.76 -15.18
CA PRO A 554 14.12 2.86 -16.14
C PRO A 554 13.09 3.99 -15.96
N ASP A 555 12.01 3.69 -15.24
CA ASP A 555 10.86 4.55 -15.05
C ASP A 555 10.80 5.12 -13.61
N ASP A 556 11.84 4.87 -12.81
CA ASP A 556 12.05 5.37 -11.44
C ASP A 556 10.91 5.05 -10.47
N TRP A 557 10.38 3.83 -10.52
CA TRP A 557 9.36 3.38 -9.58
C TRP A 557 9.91 3.14 -8.18
N ILE A 558 11.20 2.79 -8.06
CA ILE A 558 11.81 2.39 -6.78
C ILE A 558 12.52 3.57 -6.12
N LEU A 559 12.26 3.78 -4.83
CA LEU A 559 13.01 4.73 -4.02
C LEU A 559 14.45 4.24 -3.84
N THR A 560 15.35 4.80 -4.64
CA THR A 560 16.78 4.43 -4.66
C THR A 560 17.69 5.58 -4.27
N THR A 561 18.84 5.32 -3.67
CA THR A 561 19.89 6.33 -3.46
C THR A 561 20.84 6.42 -4.66
N SER A 562 21.10 5.30 -5.34
CA SER A 562 21.87 5.25 -6.58
C SER A 562 21.55 3.99 -7.40
N LYS A 563 21.81 4.06 -8.71
CA LYS A 563 21.80 2.94 -9.66
C LYS A 563 23.09 3.04 -10.46
N THR A 564 24.04 2.14 -10.22
CA THR A 564 25.42 2.27 -10.73
C THR A 564 25.82 1.07 -11.58
N LEU A 565 26.23 1.32 -12.83
CA LEU A 565 26.86 0.30 -13.66
C LEU A 565 28.21 -0.11 -13.08
N THR A 566 28.44 -1.40 -12.95
CA THR A 566 29.70 -1.99 -12.47
C THR A 566 30.28 -2.99 -13.46
N SER A 567 31.45 -3.55 -13.15
CA SER A 567 31.99 -4.69 -13.90
C SER A 567 31.14 -5.92 -13.62
N PHE A 568 30.95 -6.76 -14.65
CA PHE A 568 30.20 -8.00 -14.50
C PHE A 568 30.87 -8.93 -13.48
N VAL A 569 30.06 -9.52 -12.60
CA VAL A 569 30.46 -10.51 -11.61
C VAL A 569 29.91 -11.86 -12.08
N GLU A 570 30.74 -12.90 -12.06
CA GLU A 570 30.33 -14.23 -12.48
C GLU A 570 29.24 -14.78 -11.55
N GLY A 571 28.17 -15.29 -12.17
CA GLY A 571 27.06 -15.96 -11.49
C GLY A 571 27.06 -17.47 -11.69
N PRO A 572 26.21 -18.19 -10.93
CA PRO A 572 26.06 -19.64 -11.02
C PRO A 572 25.64 -20.11 -12.42
N PRO A 573 25.89 -21.38 -12.78
CA PRO A 573 25.28 -21.99 -13.95
C PRO A 573 23.78 -22.19 -13.70
N LYS A 574 23.00 -22.25 -14.79
CA LYS A 574 21.54 -22.43 -14.81
C LYS A 574 21.20 -23.37 -15.96
N VAL A 575 20.17 -24.17 -15.78
CA VAL A 575 19.60 -25.03 -16.83
C VAL A 575 18.70 -24.15 -17.71
N ILE A 576 18.84 -24.27 -19.03
CA ILE A 576 18.11 -23.45 -20.02
C ILE A 576 17.21 -24.26 -20.93
N GLY A 577 17.11 -25.56 -20.71
CA GLY A 577 16.25 -26.46 -21.46
C GLY A 577 16.63 -27.91 -21.18
N THR A 578 15.63 -28.79 -21.28
CA THR A 578 15.82 -30.24 -21.16
C THR A 578 15.05 -30.98 -22.25
N PHE A 579 15.49 -32.20 -22.56
CA PHE A 579 14.66 -33.13 -23.30
C PHE A 579 14.46 -34.40 -22.47
N PRO A 580 13.22 -34.83 -22.22
CA PRO A 580 11.97 -34.11 -22.48
C PRO A 580 11.90 -32.76 -21.74
N GLU A 581 11.08 -31.84 -22.26
CA GLU A 581 10.81 -30.58 -21.56
C GLU A 581 9.95 -30.86 -20.30
N PRO A 582 9.97 -29.97 -19.29
CA PRO A 582 9.07 -30.05 -18.15
C PRO A 582 7.61 -30.27 -18.57
N GLY A 583 6.93 -31.20 -17.92
CA GLY A 583 5.54 -31.57 -18.17
C GLY A 583 5.30 -32.30 -19.50
N ALA A 584 6.34 -32.61 -20.28
CA ALA A 584 6.17 -33.30 -21.55
C ALA A 584 5.62 -34.72 -21.36
N VAL A 585 4.75 -35.14 -22.28
CA VAL A 585 4.31 -36.53 -22.44
C VAL A 585 5.01 -37.09 -23.66
N VAL A 586 5.76 -38.17 -23.48
CA VAL A 586 6.62 -38.79 -24.50
C VAL A 586 6.40 -40.29 -24.55
N THR A 587 6.58 -40.91 -25.71
CA THR A 587 6.44 -42.36 -25.84
C THR A 587 7.74 -43.09 -25.48
N SER A 588 7.66 -44.34 -25.01
CA SER A 588 8.83 -45.12 -24.59
C SER A 588 9.95 -45.24 -25.64
N ASP A 589 9.62 -45.18 -26.93
CA ASP A 589 10.59 -45.28 -28.03
C ASP A 589 11.15 -43.90 -28.44
N SER A 590 10.53 -42.82 -27.98
CA SER A 590 10.91 -41.44 -28.34
C SER A 590 11.99 -40.82 -27.44
N VAL A 591 12.40 -41.50 -26.36
CA VAL A 591 13.42 -41.02 -25.40
C VAL A 591 14.63 -41.96 -25.33
N PRO A 592 15.47 -42.04 -26.38
CA PRO A 592 16.70 -42.83 -26.34
C PRO A 592 17.74 -42.25 -25.36
N ALA A 593 17.66 -40.95 -25.09
CA ALA A 593 18.43 -40.25 -24.07
C ALA A 593 17.67 -39.00 -23.63
N LEU A 594 17.88 -38.59 -22.38
CA LEU A 594 17.46 -37.29 -21.88
C LEU A 594 18.61 -36.29 -22.06
N THR A 595 18.31 -35.00 -22.12
CA THR A 595 19.32 -33.96 -22.16
C THR A 595 19.04 -32.85 -21.16
N ALA A 596 20.11 -32.21 -20.70
CA ALA A 596 20.05 -30.96 -19.95
C ALA A 596 21.07 -29.97 -20.52
N THR A 597 20.58 -28.84 -20.99
CA THR A 597 21.42 -27.78 -21.57
C THR A 597 21.65 -26.70 -20.53
N PHE A 598 22.90 -26.29 -20.37
CA PHE A 598 23.32 -25.22 -19.46
C PHE A 598 23.69 -23.98 -20.27
N HIS A 599 23.60 -22.80 -19.66
CA HIS A 599 24.03 -21.55 -20.33
C HIS A 599 25.53 -21.26 -20.26
N LYS A 600 26.28 -22.05 -19.48
CA LYS A 600 27.74 -22.02 -19.44
C LYS A 600 28.32 -23.41 -19.25
N THR A 601 29.64 -23.53 -19.44
CA THR A 601 30.35 -24.79 -19.23
C THR A 601 30.39 -25.15 -17.75
N VAL A 602 29.99 -26.39 -17.44
CA VAL A 602 29.92 -26.91 -16.07
C VAL A 602 30.82 -28.14 -15.87
N ASP A 603 31.18 -28.40 -14.62
CA ASP A 603 31.61 -29.72 -14.14
C ASP A 603 30.36 -30.49 -13.68
N ILE A 604 30.02 -31.55 -14.40
CA ILE A 604 28.88 -32.41 -14.10
C ILE A 604 29.30 -33.88 -14.17
N ASN A 605 28.99 -34.61 -13.11
CA ASN A 605 29.32 -36.01 -12.96
C ASN A 605 28.07 -36.85 -12.69
N ALA A 606 28.19 -38.17 -12.81
CA ALA A 606 27.04 -39.08 -12.60
C ALA A 606 26.46 -39.01 -11.18
N ALA A 607 27.22 -38.54 -10.19
CA ALA A 607 26.72 -38.34 -8.82
C ALA A 607 25.80 -37.12 -8.68
N ASP A 608 25.88 -36.18 -9.62
CA ASP A 608 25.12 -34.94 -9.61
C ASP A 608 23.76 -35.09 -10.32
N VAL A 609 23.48 -36.26 -10.89
CA VAL A 609 22.25 -36.52 -11.65
C VAL A 609 21.51 -37.71 -11.03
N GLU A 610 20.21 -37.57 -10.88
CA GLU A 610 19.31 -38.62 -10.42
C GLU A 610 18.10 -38.70 -11.36
N LEU A 611 17.78 -39.90 -11.84
CA LEU A 611 16.56 -40.17 -12.62
C LEU A 611 15.70 -41.16 -11.84
N VAL A 612 14.47 -40.76 -11.51
CA VAL A 612 13.55 -41.57 -10.70
C VAL A 612 12.20 -41.65 -11.39
N GLY A 613 11.74 -42.87 -11.66
CA GLY A 613 10.33 -43.13 -12.00
C GLY A 613 9.48 -43.27 -10.73
N ALA A 614 8.27 -42.73 -10.71
CA ALA A 614 7.38 -42.78 -9.56
C ALA A 614 7.04 -44.23 -9.13
N GLY A 615 6.86 -45.14 -10.09
CA GLY A 615 6.67 -46.58 -9.87
C GLY A 615 7.94 -47.42 -10.02
N VAL A 616 8.87 -47.00 -10.87
CA VAL A 616 10.10 -47.75 -11.20
C VAL A 616 11.22 -47.54 -10.18
N GLY A 617 11.22 -46.40 -9.50
CA GLY A 617 12.32 -45.98 -8.64
C GLY A 617 13.54 -45.49 -9.44
N SER A 618 14.73 -45.61 -8.85
CA SER A 618 15.97 -45.09 -9.45
C SER A 618 16.34 -45.82 -10.74
N VAL A 619 16.59 -45.07 -11.81
CA VAL A 619 16.96 -45.57 -13.14
C VAL A 619 18.47 -45.38 -13.35
N PRO A 620 19.25 -46.47 -13.56
CA PRO A 620 20.65 -46.33 -13.90
C PRO A 620 20.86 -45.76 -15.31
N PHE A 621 21.85 -44.89 -15.47
CA PHE A 621 22.17 -44.21 -16.73
C PHE A 621 23.68 -44.11 -16.96
N ALA A 622 24.06 -43.78 -18.20
CA ALA A 622 25.37 -43.25 -18.56
C ALA A 622 25.28 -41.75 -18.81
N LEU A 623 26.29 -40.99 -18.39
CA LEU A 623 26.36 -39.53 -18.57
C LEU A 623 27.48 -39.18 -19.55
N SER A 624 27.20 -38.26 -20.47
CA SER A 624 28.22 -37.63 -21.32
C SER A 624 27.98 -36.12 -21.44
N TRP A 625 29.06 -35.35 -21.59
CA TRP A 625 29.03 -33.90 -21.75
C TRP A 625 29.46 -33.49 -23.16
N ASP A 626 28.64 -32.67 -23.82
CA ASP A 626 28.96 -32.00 -25.10
C ASP A 626 29.25 -30.52 -24.84
N ALA A 627 30.54 -30.16 -24.82
CA ALA A 627 30.97 -28.79 -24.56
C ALA A 627 30.53 -27.78 -25.64
N PRO A 628 30.60 -28.07 -26.95
CA PRO A 628 30.06 -27.22 -28.01
C PRO A 628 28.60 -26.79 -27.82
N THR A 629 27.72 -27.70 -27.41
CA THR A 629 26.28 -27.40 -27.22
C THR A 629 25.90 -27.09 -25.78
N GLN A 630 26.87 -27.21 -24.85
CA GLN A 630 26.69 -27.10 -23.40
C GLN A 630 25.61 -28.05 -22.87
N THR A 631 25.59 -29.27 -23.39
CA THR A 631 24.53 -30.24 -23.13
C THR A 631 25.09 -31.48 -22.43
N ALA A 632 24.53 -31.80 -21.27
CA ALA A 632 24.65 -33.11 -20.65
C ALA A 632 23.64 -34.07 -21.30
N THR A 633 24.10 -35.24 -21.72
CA THR A 633 23.24 -36.33 -22.23
C THR A 633 23.22 -37.45 -21.20
N ILE A 634 22.02 -37.81 -20.78
CA ILE A 634 21.72 -38.84 -19.79
C ILE A 634 21.08 -40.00 -20.54
N THR A 635 21.81 -41.09 -20.74
CA THR A 635 21.33 -42.26 -21.49
C THR A 635 20.94 -43.36 -20.50
N PRO A 636 19.64 -43.64 -20.31
CA PRO A 636 19.20 -44.77 -19.49
C PRO A 636 19.83 -46.08 -19.96
N THR A 637 20.22 -46.93 -19.01
CA THR A 637 20.81 -48.25 -19.31
C THR A 637 19.81 -49.26 -19.87
N SER A 638 18.52 -48.95 -19.75
CA SER A 638 17.39 -49.68 -20.34
C SER A 638 16.34 -48.67 -20.81
N SER A 639 15.54 -49.03 -21.82
CA SER A 639 14.41 -48.19 -22.26
C SER A 639 13.52 -47.82 -21.08
N LEU A 640 13.07 -46.56 -21.06
CA LEU A 640 12.09 -46.11 -20.08
C LEU A 640 10.75 -46.79 -20.37
N ILE A 641 10.11 -47.28 -19.32
CA ILE A 641 8.74 -47.82 -19.40
C ILE A 641 7.74 -46.76 -18.96
N ALA A 642 6.45 -47.03 -19.17
CA ALA A 642 5.39 -46.12 -18.78
C ALA A 642 5.44 -45.78 -17.28
N ASP A 643 5.67 -44.51 -16.96
CA ASP A 643 5.77 -43.97 -15.61
C ASP A 643 5.88 -42.44 -15.69
N THR A 644 5.67 -41.77 -14.55
CA THR A 644 6.08 -40.36 -14.39
C THR A 644 7.51 -40.33 -13.88
N TYR A 645 8.40 -39.66 -14.60
CA TYR A 645 9.81 -39.53 -14.24
C TYR A 645 10.13 -38.14 -13.71
N THR A 646 11.04 -38.09 -12.75
CA THR A 646 11.71 -36.87 -12.31
C THR A 646 13.20 -36.99 -12.63
N LEU A 647 13.71 -36.09 -13.46
CA LEU A 647 15.13 -35.83 -13.64
C LEU A 647 15.56 -34.75 -12.66
N ARG A 648 16.43 -35.10 -11.73
CA ARG A 648 17.07 -34.16 -10.80
C ARG A 648 18.52 -33.93 -11.19
N ILE A 649 18.90 -32.66 -11.29
CA ILE A 649 20.28 -32.21 -11.44
C ILE A 649 20.64 -31.44 -10.18
N ARG A 650 21.65 -31.89 -9.47
CA ARG A 650 21.99 -31.38 -8.15
C ARG A 650 22.80 -30.09 -8.20
N ASP A 651 22.71 -29.34 -7.11
CA ASP A 651 23.55 -28.17 -6.84
C ASP A 651 25.07 -28.46 -6.82
N GLY A 652 25.45 -29.73 -6.72
CA GLY A 652 26.82 -30.22 -6.89
C GLY A 652 27.43 -29.94 -8.27
N VAL A 653 26.60 -29.70 -9.29
CA VAL A 653 27.06 -29.20 -10.59
C VAL A 653 27.62 -27.78 -10.41
N THR A 654 28.85 -27.54 -10.84
CA THR A 654 29.49 -26.22 -10.69
C THR A 654 29.94 -25.65 -12.02
N ASP A 655 29.99 -24.33 -12.15
CA ASP A 655 30.60 -23.72 -13.34
C ASP A 655 32.13 -23.84 -13.31
N LEU A 656 32.75 -23.99 -14.49
CA LEU A 656 34.21 -24.15 -14.56
C LEU A 656 35.00 -22.85 -14.37
N ALA A 657 34.37 -21.68 -14.42
CA ALA A 657 35.05 -20.39 -14.38
C ALA A 657 35.23 -19.86 -12.95
N ALA A 658 34.18 -19.94 -12.13
CA ALA A 658 34.11 -19.42 -10.78
C ALA A 658 33.90 -20.52 -9.73
N GLY A 659 33.50 -21.73 -10.12
CA GLY A 659 33.25 -22.84 -9.20
C GLY A 659 32.00 -22.64 -8.35
N LEU A 660 31.01 -21.88 -8.85
CA LEU A 660 29.73 -21.65 -8.20
C LEU A 660 28.80 -22.82 -8.47
N ALA A 661 28.07 -23.24 -7.43
CA ALA A 661 27.03 -24.27 -7.49
C ALA A 661 25.90 -23.86 -8.44
N LEU A 662 25.26 -24.85 -9.05
CA LEU A 662 24.07 -24.69 -9.90
C LEU A 662 22.99 -23.93 -9.14
N ASP A 663 22.35 -23.02 -9.88
CA ASP A 663 21.13 -22.29 -9.51
C ASP A 663 19.98 -22.94 -10.27
N GLY A 664 19.49 -24.02 -9.68
CA GLY A 664 18.72 -25.06 -10.35
C GLY A 664 17.22 -24.95 -10.15
N GLU A 665 16.77 -24.21 -9.14
CA GLU A 665 15.38 -24.12 -8.72
C GLU A 665 14.45 -23.76 -9.88
N MET A 666 13.29 -24.39 -9.94
CA MET A 666 12.25 -24.03 -10.91
C MET A 666 10.97 -23.73 -10.16
N THR A 667 10.28 -22.67 -10.59
CA THR A 667 8.98 -22.28 -10.04
C THR A 667 7.96 -23.41 -10.19
N ASP A 668 8.00 -24.11 -11.33
CA ASP A 668 7.22 -25.30 -11.59
C ASP A 668 8.06 -26.35 -12.34
N PRO A 669 8.37 -27.52 -11.73
CA PRO A 669 9.03 -28.66 -12.36
C PRO A 669 8.36 -29.24 -13.61
N ALA A 670 7.11 -28.87 -13.89
CA ALA A 670 6.31 -29.35 -15.01
C ALA A 670 5.96 -28.26 -16.05
N ASP A 671 6.48 -27.03 -15.90
CA ASP A 671 6.25 -25.95 -16.85
C ASP A 671 7.52 -25.65 -17.68
N PRO A 672 7.51 -25.83 -19.02
CA PRO A 672 8.63 -25.42 -19.86
C PRO A 672 8.97 -23.92 -19.74
N GLY A 673 7.99 -23.10 -19.33
CA GLY A 673 8.16 -21.68 -19.03
C GLY A 673 9.01 -21.39 -17.78
N ALA A 674 9.33 -22.40 -16.97
CA ALA A 674 10.21 -22.25 -15.80
C ALA A 674 11.70 -22.11 -16.16
N PHE A 675 12.06 -22.20 -17.44
CA PHE A 675 13.41 -21.90 -17.92
C PHE A 675 13.60 -20.45 -18.36
N PRO A 676 14.81 -19.88 -18.17
CA PRO A 676 15.96 -20.49 -17.50
C PRO A 676 15.75 -20.65 -15.99
N SER A 677 16.30 -21.72 -15.40
CA SER A 677 16.11 -22.05 -13.98
C SER A 677 16.79 -21.05 -13.05
N GLY A 678 16.36 -21.06 -11.79
CA GLY A 678 17.08 -20.55 -10.63
C GLY A 678 16.57 -19.21 -10.09
N GLU A 679 16.69 -19.04 -8.78
CA GLU A 679 16.33 -17.81 -8.05
C GLU A 679 17.41 -16.72 -8.12
N GLY A 680 18.58 -17.03 -8.68
CA GLY A 680 19.67 -16.06 -8.88
C GLY A 680 20.82 -16.21 -7.89
N LEU A 681 20.77 -17.23 -7.04
CA LEU A 681 21.77 -17.58 -6.03
C LEU A 681 22.44 -18.91 -6.38
N PRO A 682 23.74 -19.10 -6.04
CA PRO A 682 24.36 -20.42 -6.13
C PRO A 682 23.77 -21.40 -5.10
N GLY A 683 23.43 -22.61 -5.55
CA GLY A 683 22.73 -23.60 -4.74
C GLY A 683 21.40 -23.92 -5.38
N GLY A 684 20.90 -25.14 -5.19
CA GLY A 684 19.63 -25.57 -5.76
C GLY A 684 19.65 -26.73 -6.73
N ASP A 685 18.73 -27.67 -6.52
CA ASP A 685 18.50 -28.77 -7.45
C ASP A 685 17.51 -28.34 -8.55
N ALA A 686 17.85 -28.62 -9.81
CA ALA A 686 16.88 -28.55 -10.90
C ALA A 686 16.07 -29.84 -10.96
N LEU A 687 14.73 -29.72 -10.92
CA LEU A 687 13.79 -30.84 -10.94
C LEU A 687 12.91 -30.76 -12.18
N VAL A 688 13.10 -31.65 -13.14
CA VAL A 688 12.25 -31.73 -14.34
C VAL A 688 11.36 -32.96 -14.24
N GLN A 689 10.05 -32.76 -14.36
CA GLN A 689 9.08 -33.85 -14.42
C GLN A 689 8.59 -34.07 -15.85
N PHE A 690 8.43 -35.32 -16.27
CA PHE A 690 7.84 -35.69 -17.55
C PHE A 690 7.17 -37.07 -17.46
N GLU A 691 6.24 -37.35 -18.37
CA GLU A 691 5.53 -38.62 -18.42
C GLU A 691 6.00 -39.44 -19.61
N VAL A 692 6.34 -40.71 -19.36
CA VAL A 692 6.52 -41.69 -20.42
C VAL A 692 5.25 -42.50 -20.53
N VAL A 693 4.69 -42.59 -21.73
CA VAL A 693 3.54 -43.44 -22.05
C VAL A 693 3.98 -44.61 -22.94
N PRO A 694 3.26 -45.75 -22.91
CA PRO A 694 3.54 -46.85 -23.82
C PRO A 694 3.43 -46.39 -25.27
N VAL A 695 4.25 -46.94 -26.16
CA VAL A 695 3.94 -46.87 -27.60
C VAL A 695 2.69 -47.72 -27.83
N CYS A 696 1.66 -47.12 -28.42
CA CYS A 696 0.47 -47.83 -28.87
C CYS A 696 0.44 -47.87 -30.40
N PRO A 697 1.05 -48.90 -31.03
CA PRO A 697 1.04 -49.00 -32.48
C PRO A 697 -0.40 -49.03 -32.97
N GLY A 698 -0.77 -48.22 -33.95
CA GLY A 698 -2.13 -48.19 -34.49
C GLY A 698 -3.10 -47.22 -33.81
N ASP A 699 -2.73 -46.60 -32.69
CA ASP A 699 -3.53 -45.56 -32.02
C ASP A 699 -3.22 -44.20 -32.66
N ALA A 700 -4.06 -43.81 -33.63
CA ALA A 700 -3.90 -42.59 -34.41
C ALA A 700 -4.51 -41.37 -33.72
N ASN A 701 -5.43 -41.56 -32.76
CA ASN A 701 -6.10 -40.49 -32.05
C ASN A 701 -5.47 -40.19 -30.66
N GLY A 702 -4.59 -41.07 -30.17
CA GLY A 702 -3.86 -40.96 -28.92
C GLY A 702 -4.68 -41.26 -27.67
N ASP A 703 -5.80 -41.98 -27.79
CA ASP A 703 -6.71 -42.29 -26.68
C ASP A 703 -6.37 -43.59 -25.94
N THR A 704 -5.25 -44.23 -26.32
CA THR A 704 -4.71 -45.50 -25.80
C THR A 704 -5.48 -46.75 -26.21
N VAL A 705 -6.46 -46.64 -27.12
CA VAL A 705 -7.27 -47.75 -27.62
C VAL A 705 -7.30 -47.74 -29.14
N VAL A 706 -6.77 -48.80 -29.76
CA VAL A 706 -6.83 -48.93 -31.22
C VAL A 706 -8.21 -49.41 -31.66
N ASP A 707 -9.05 -48.51 -32.17
CA ASP A 707 -10.40 -48.81 -32.59
C ASP A 707 -10.86 -48.13 -33.90
N PHE A 708 -12.18 -48.02 -34.08
CA PHE A 708 -12.76 -47.44 -35.28
C PHE A 708 -12.42 -45.98 -35.48
N ASP A 709 -12.16 -45.23 -34.41
CA ASP A 709 -11.83 -43.83 -34.52
C ASP A 709 -10.43 -43.66 -35.13
N ASP A 710 -9.47 -44.53 -34.82
CA ASP A 710 -8.13 -44.52 -35.45
C ASP A 710 -8.17 -44.89 -36.93
N LEU A 711 -8.91 -45.96 -37.26
CA LEU A 711 -9.07 -46.39 -38.65
C LEU A 711 -9.74 -45.30 -39.47
N ASN A 712 -10.72 -44.63 -38.88
CA ASN A 712 -11.39 -43.52 -39.54
C ASN A 712 -10.43 -42.34 -39.75
N LEU A 713 -9.56 -42.04 -38.78
CA LEU A 713 -8.55 -40.98 -38.87
C LEU A 713 -7.54 -41.24 -40.00
N VAL A 714 -7.04 -42.48 -40.13
CA VAL A 714 -6.17 -42.91 -41.23
C VAL A 714 -6.88 -42.86 -42.59
N LEU A 715 -8.12 -43.36 -42.67
CA LEU A 715 -8.87 -43.37 -43.93
C LEU A 715 -9.29 -41.97 -44.40
N LEU A 716 -9.57 -41.06 -43.47
CA LEU A 716 -9.95 -39.67 -43.79
C LEU A 716 -8.76 -38.87 -44.32
N ASN A 717 -7.56 -39.16 -43.84
CA ASN A 717 -6.33 -38.47 -44.23
C ASN A 717 -5.53 -39.22 -45.31
N TRP A 718 -6.11 -40.23 -45.95
CA TRP A 718 -5.44 -41.05 -46.95
C TRP A 718 -4.75 -40.24 -48.04
N ASN A 719 -3.46 -40.52 -48.27
CA ASN A 719 -2.62 -39.88 -49.28
C ASN A 719 -2.50 -38.35 -49.11
N THR A 720 -2.68 -37.87 -47.87
CA THR A 720 -2.41 -36.49 -47.46
C THR A 720 -1.10 -36.40 -46.70
N SER A 721 -0.50 -35.21 -46.69
CA SER A 721 0.72 -34.89 -45.94
C SER A 721 0.35 -34.15 -44.66
N GLY A 722 0.74 -34.67 -43.50
CA GLY A 722 0.43 -34.11 -42.19
C GLY A 722 0.50 -35.20 -41.12
N PRO A 723 0.54 -34.83 -39.83
CA PRO A 723 0.67 -35.80 -38.73
C PRO A 723 -0.60 -36.62 -38.47
N ASP A 724 -1.77 -36.13 -38.90
CA ASP A 724 -3.05 -36.77 -38.61
C ASP A 724 -3.22 -38.04 -39.44
N GLY A 725 -3.04 -39.21 -38.81
CA GLY A 725 -3.17 -40.53 -39.44
C GLY A 725 -1.88 -41.08 -40.05
N ASP A 726 -0.76 -40.36 -39.99
CA ASP A 726 0.59 -40.81 -40.39
C ASP A 726 1.30 -41.39 -39.15
N LEU A 727 1.07 -42.67 -38.91
CA LEU A 727 1.50 -43.42 -37.73
C LEU A 727 2.98 -43.80 -37.78
N ASP A 728 3.57 -43.92 -38.97
CA ASP A 728 4.98 -44.27 -39.15
C ASP A 728 5.91 -43.06 -39.40
N GLY A 729 5.32 -41.86 -39.56
CA GLY A 729 6.03 -40.61 -39.72
C GLY A 729 6.72 -40.47 -41.08
N SER A 730 6.29 -41.23 -42.08
CA SER A 730 6.82 -41.17 -43.45
C SER A 730 6.48 -39.87 -44.18
N GLY A 731 5.54 -39.08 -43.64
CA GLY A 731 5.06 -37.81 -44.17
C GLY A 731 3.87 -37.98 -45.12
N THR A 732 3.31 -39.19 -45.28
CA THR A 732 2.14 -39.47 -46.12
C THR A 732 1.34 -40.63 -45.57
N VAL A 733 0.05 -40.40 -45.30
CA VAL A 733 -0.84 -41.46 -44.82
C VAL A 733 -1.07 -42.51 -45.91
N ASP A 734 -0.62 -43.74 -45.71
CA ASP A 734 -0.70 -44.81 -46.69
C ASP A 734 -1.02 -46.20 -46.12
N PHE A 735 -0.71 -47.25 -46.91
CA PHE A 735 -1.01 -48.62 -46.52
C PHE A 735 -0.25 -49.09 -45.29
N ASP A 736 0.91 -48.52 -44.99
CA ASP A 736 1.68 -48.89 -43.81
C ASP A 736 0.99 -48.37 -42.53
N ASP A 737 0.37 -47.19 -42.56
CA ASP A 737 -0.45 -46.66 -41.46
C ASP A 737 -1.75 -47.46 -41.25
N LEU A 738 -2.44 -47.79 -42.35
CA LEU A 738 -3.64 -48.64 -42.27
C LEU A 738 -3.30 -50.02 -41.71
N ASN A 739 -2.14 -50.57 -42.09
CA ASN A 739 -1.67 -51.84 -41.53
C ASN A 739 -1.29 -51.71 -40.05
N ALA A 740 -0.79 -50.55 -39.61
CA ALA A 740 -0.52 -50.29 -38.20
C ALA A 740 -1.82 -50.32 -37.36
N VAL A 741 -2.87 -49.61 -37.79
CA VAL A 741 -4.18 -49.64 -37.10
C VAL A 741 -4.79 -51.04 -37.12
N LEU A 742 -4.86 -51.69 -38.29
CA LEU A 742 -5.47 -53.01 -38.41
C LEU A 742 -4.66 -54.11 -37.69
N GLY A 743 -3.34 -53.96 -37.65
CA GLY A 743 -2.42 -54.89 -36.99
C GLY A 743 -2.53 -54.85 -35.47
N ALA A 744 -2.97 -53.72 -34.92
CA ALA A 744 -3.16 -53.52 -33.48
C ALA A 744 -4.63 -53.38 -33.07
N TRP A 745 -5.57 -53.78 -33.94
CA TRP A 745 -7.00 -53.61 -33.70
C TRP A 745 -7.49 -54.18 -32.36
N GLY A 746 -8.12 -53.35 -31.54
CA GLY A 746 -8.63 -53.69 -30.22
C GLY A 746 -7.56 -53.81 -29.12
N VAL A 747 -6.33 -53.39 -29.41
CA VAL A 747 -5.28 -53.24 -28.39
C VAL A 747 -5.66 -52.06 -27.50
N VAL A 748 -5.62 -52.29 -26.19
CA VAL A 748 -5.65 -51.22 -25.17
C VAL A 748 -4.25 -51.16 -24.58
N CYS A 749 -3.60 -50.02 -24.75
CA CYS A 749 -2.26 -49.78 -24.24
C CYS A 749 -2.35 -49.26 -22.82
N PHE A 750 -1.70 -49.95 -21.88
CA PHE A 750 -1.62 -49.58 -20.47
C PHE A 750 -0.17 -49.28 -20.08
#